data_AF-E8NHM4-F1
#
_entry.id   AF-E8NHM4-F1
#
_cell.length_a   1.000
_cell.length_b   1.000
_cell.length_c   1.000
_cell.angle_alpha   90.00
_cell.angle_beta   90.00
_cell.angle_gamma   90.00
#
_symmetry.space_group_name_H-M   'P 1'
#
loop_
_entity.id
_entity.type
_entity.pdbx_description
1 polymer ?
#
loop_
_entity_poly.entity_id
_entity_poly.type
_entity_poly.pdbx_seq_one_letter_code
_entity_poly.pdbx_strand_id
1 'polypeptide(L)'
;MALCGGSRTKSKAREHDDQRKVHDFKYGGPAVTGDCYPLFEDGRCYRVEVDRHKWFLYNDSLDMEMHVSFTFQKTTAVYKTEHGRTTVRKTPTGGTQCSVVVYPLETLPYVKVTKRTQILYSAACVSRDLAPGYIEKVNREAKAKCMHETQKVAGVAGVSHNEEEILCRCRKSKILYIDMGFPPSEAALKRPHDKQSVASMHAIAWRRPQDYLPAIAHEEIKLFRHGVSAAGIGQGHLGDCWLMCSIAVVAESTTMVKDIFRHPVSQSRRKKEERAGGYRVCISKNGWFHHIIVDSYLPTYNGVVYFARSTGDPYELWVSLLEKAYAKLQGSYASIVGGNPLHALQDLTGFPVYSFTNTWRAAANEEAVASQFFKDLLRYRKNGYLISISTPGTDTSAYNAGSGNANEASLAARYKTAGLSTGHSYSVLMVRQFVIPRVKLLKIRNPWGSGDEWTGAWGKNSTGWQKHSLVRRSCKPSKVSDGTFWMEWRDAVQFFEGGGVCMVKKAWYQYRFPGQFIGIIPSVVLKIELRKKQKLLFTLSQKDRRLQNPDDPDQLYKGLLISVTGHNAQKGTQQIVALSTDNPEVHPPEKYEYIVARDVGLELELDPTKGPFYVIPRIMTTNQNGPKDFTLGMLAPNKSTARGLRVSFVHLPDTCPTLRNVVSFPMNGEAATHVRFQYKKRGGAPRVKAGITVFDATHVTETYLHPQ
;
A
#
# COMPACT_ATOMS: atom_id res chain seq x y z
N MET A 1 -7.88 -12.38 19.37
CA MET A 1 -7.61 -12.22 20.81
C MET A 1 -6.52 -13.22 21.20
N ALA A 2 -5.32 -12.74 21.50
CA ALA A 2 -4.33 -13.49 22.26
C ALA A 2 -4.13 -12.72 23.56
N LEU A 3 -4.54 -13.30 24.69
CA LEU A 3 -4.31 -12.76 26.02
C LEU A 3 -2.81 -12.85 26.30
N CYS A 4 -2.08 -11.74 26.18
CA CYS A 4 -0.68 -11.68 26.58
C CYS A 4 -0.61 -11.63 28.11
N GLY A 5 -0.26 -12.76 28.73
CA GLY A 5 -0.01 -12.84 30.17
C GLY A 5 1.12 -11.90 30.59
N GLY A 6 0.89 -11.10 31.65
CA GLY A 6 1.88 -10.18 32.19
C GLY A 6 3.16 -10.89 32.64
N SER A 7 4.32 -10.31 32.29
CA SER A 7 5.64 -10.83 32.68
C SER A 7 6.17 -10.15 33.95
N ARG A 8 6.86 -10.91 34.80
CA ARG A 8 7.47 -10.44 36.05
C ARG A 8 8.94 -10.78 36.08
N THR A 9 9.80 -9.80 36.33
CA THR A 9 11.22 -10.02 36.58
C THR A 9 11.57 -9.60 38.01
N LYS A 10 12.33 -10.47 38.71
CA LYS A 10 12.95 -10.18 40.01
C LYS A 10 14.44 -10.49 39.88
N SER A 11 15.30 -9.50 40.13
CA SER A 11 16.74 -9.74 40.20
C SER A 11 17.21 -9.89 41.65
N LYS A 12 18.21 -10.75 41.90
CA LYS A 12 19.01 -10.72 43.14
C LYS A 12 19.76 -9.37 43.24
N ALA A 13 20.33 -9.05 44.41
CA ALA A 13 21.17 -7.86 44.57
C ALA A 13 22.31 -7.90 43.53
N ARG A 14 22.47 -6.82 42.76
CA ARG A 14 23.48 -6.70 41.71
C ARG A 14 24.44 -5.56 42.03
N GLU A 15 25.72 -5.75 41.72
CA GLU A 15 26.68 -4.66 41.69
C GLU A 15 26.47 -3.80 40.42
N HIS A 16 26.75 -2.50 40.52
CA HIS A 16 26.50 -1.51 39.46
C HIS A 16 27.28 -1.80 38.17
N ASP A 17 28.48 -2.38 38.26
CA ASP A 17 29.43 -2.53 37.15
C ASP A 17 29.22 -3.81 36.29
N ASP A 18 28.31 -4.70 36.67
CA ASP A 18 28.13 -6.03 36.03
C ASP A 18 27.09 -6.06 34.88
N GLN A 19 26.63 -4.90 34.38
CA GLN A 19 25.55 -4.85 33.39
C GLN A 19 26.03 -4.51 31.98
N ARG A 20 25.63 -5.36 31.02
CA ARG A 20 25.90 -5.14 29.59
C ARG A 20 25.13 -3.92 29.09
N LYS A 21 25.86 -2.92 28.58
CA LYS A 21 25.30 -1.73 27.92
C LYS A 21 24.63 -2.13 26.61
N VAL A 22 23.47 -1.54 26.31
CA VAL A 22 22.71 -1.83 25.07
C VAL A 22 22.27 -0.51 24.42
N HIS A 23 22.39 -0.43 23.10
CA HIS A 23 21.97 0.73 22.31
C HIS A 23 20.92 0.40 21.22
N ASP A 24 20.48 -0.85 21.11
CA ASP A 24 19.44 -1.27 20.15
C ASP A 24 18.04 -1.11 20.76
N PHE A 25 17.33 -0.06 20.37
CA PHE A 25 15.95 0.21 20.75
C PHE A 25 14.98 -0.13 19.62
N LYS A 26 13.81 -0.65 19.97
CA LYS A 26 12.77 -1.05 19.02
C LYS A 26 11.98 0.14 18.46
N TYR A 27 11.78 1.20 19.26
CA TYR A 27 10.91 2.33 18.89
C TYR A 27 11.54 3.72 19.06
N GLY A 28 12.86 3.83 18.93
CA GLY A 28 13.53 5.13 18.77
C GLY A 28 14.28 5.67 19.98
N GLY A 29 14.44 4.87 21.03
CA GLY A 29 15.34 5.17 22.14
C GLY A 29 14.88 6.29 23.08
N PRO A 30 15.61 6.49 24.19
CA PRO A 30 15.28 7.47 25.21
C PRO A 30 15.49 8.90 24.73
N ALA A 31 14.69 9.82 25.27
CA ALA A 31 14.79 11.26 25.00
C ALA A 31 16.05 11.93 25.59
N VAL A 32 16.87 11.19 26.32
CA VAL A 32 18.10 11.67 26.95
C VAL A 32 19.26 10.78 26.55
N THR A 33 20.43 11.37 26.32
CA THR A 33 21.65 10.63 25.99
C THR A 33 22.32 10.12 27.26
N GLY A 34 22.50 8.80 27.36
CA GLY A 34 23.12 8.16 28.52
C GLY A 34 23.40 6.68 28.32
N ASP A 35 24.05 6.07 29.30
CA ASP A 35 24.30 4.62 29.31
C ASP A 35 22.98 3.88 29.58
N CYS A 36 22.59 2.98 28.68
CA CYS A 36 21.28 2.31 28.71
C CYS A 36 21.39 0.85 29.13
N TYR A 37 20.54 0.45 30.07
CA TYR A 37 20.55 -0.87 30.71
C TYR A 37 19.15 -1.49 30.67
N PRO A 38 18.94 -2.65 30.02
CA PRO A 38 17.63 -3.26 29.93
C PRO A 38 17.14 -3.78 31.29
N LEU A 39 15.86 -3.56 31.58
CA LEU A 39 15.16 -4.02 32.80
C LEU A 39 14.35 -5.31 32.58
N PHE A 40 14.13 -5.67 31.31
CA PHE A 40 13.48 -6.91 30.87
C PHE A 40 14.40 -7.61 29.86
N GLU A 41 14.31 -8.94 29.77
CA GLU A 41 15.16 -9.74 28.89
C GLU A 41 14.99 -9.39 27.41
N ASP A 42 13.79 -8.96 27.02
CA ASP A 42 13.45 -8.60 25.64
C ASP A 42 13.63 -7.10 25.33
N GLY A 43 14.21 -6.33 26.26
CA GLY A 43 14.53 -4.92 26.03
C GLY A 43 13.31 -3.99 25.95
N ARG A 44 12.16 -4.32 26.56
CA ARG A 44 10.97 -3.45 26.53
C ARG A 44 11.03 -2.23 27.47
N CYS A 45 11.99 -2.17 28.40
CA CYS A 45 12.20 -1.02 29.28
C CYS A 45 13.66 -0.92 29.69
N TYR A 46 14.17 0.31 29.82
CA TYR A 46 15.56 0.60 30.08
C TYR A 46 15.72 1.56 31.26
N ARG A 47 16.76 1.36 32.06
CA ARG A 47 17.34 2.40 32.91
C ARG A 47 18.38 3.15 32.10
N VAL A 48 18.28 4.47 32.06
CA VAL A 48 19.21 5.35 31.34
C VAL A 48 19.98 6.19 32.34
N GLU A 49 21.30 6.06 32.36
CA GLU A 49 22.16 6.79 33.27
C GLU A 49 22.79 8.00 32.58
N VAL A 50 22.50 9.19 33.11
CA VAL A 50 23.00 10.48 32.62
C VAL A 50 23.92 11.07 33.69
N ASP A 51 25.08 11.58 33.28
CA ASP A 51 26.08 12.21 34.16
C ASP A 51 26.51 11.36 35.38
N ARG A 52 26.43 10.01 35.28
CA ARG A 52 26.75 9.02 36.34
C ARG A 52 25.92 9.11 37.64
N HIS A 53 25.02 10.08 37.76
CA HIS A 53 24.29 10.36 39.01
C HIS A 53 22.79 10.55 38.81
N LYS A 54 22.31 10.70 37.58
CA LYS A 54 20.88 10.86 37.27
C LYS A 54 20.39 9.63 36.53
N TRP A 55 19.37 8.99 37.06
CA TRP A 55 18.73 7.84 36.43
C TRP A 55 17.40 8.26 35.84
N PHE A 56 17.18 7.85 34.61
CA PHE A 56 15.91 7.93 33.90
C PHE A 56 15.43 6.51 33.62
N LEU A 57 14.14 6.38 33.34
CA LEU A 57 13.55 5.15 32.84
C LEU A 57 12.93 5.43 31.48
N TYR A 58 13.16 4.53 30.53
CA TYR A 58 12.58 4.60 29.20
C TYR A 58 11.77 3.34 28.93
N ASN A 59 10.50 3.52 28.57
CA ASN A 59 9.63 2.42 28.18
C ASN A 59 9.62 2.29 26.65
N ASP A 60 10.32 1.29 26.13
CA ASP A 60 10.42 0.97 24.70
C ASP A 60 9.30 -0.01 24.28
N SER A 61 8.10 0.23 24.80
CA SER A 61 6.87 -0.44 24.39
C SER A 61 5.84 0.58 23.93
N LEU A 62 4.83 0.07 23.24
CA LEU A 62 3.79 0.86 22.60
C LEU A 62 2.46 0.78 23.38
N ASP A 63 2.25 -0.29 24.12
CA ASP A 63 0.94 -0.70 24.64
C ASP A 63 0.96 -1.19 26.09
N MET A 64 2.11 -1.09 26.78
CA MET A 64 2.28 -1.59 28.14
C MET A 64 2.75 -0.48 29.08
N GLU A 65 2.26 -0.50 30.32
CA GLU A 65 2.83 0.28 31.41
C GLU A 65 3.87 -0.53 32.19
N MET A 66 5.02 0.09 32.49
CA MET A 66 6.12 -0.53 33.19
C MET A 66 6.12 -0.08 34.64
N HIS A 67 5.80 -1.00 35.55
CA HIS A 67 5.88 -0.80 36.98
C HIS A 67 7.30 -1.14 37.41
N VAL A 68 8.08 -0.12 37.72
CA VAL A 68 9.50 -0.23 38.03
C VAL A 68 9.73 0.14 39.48
N SER A 69 10.37 -0.75 40.23
CA SER A 69 10.74 -0.52 41.62
C SER A 69 12.21 -0.89 41.86
N PHE A 70 12.99 0.06 42.39
CA PHE A 70 14.35 -0.16 42.85
C PHE A 70 14.40 -0.05 44.36
N THR A 71 15.01 -1.03 45.02
CA THR A 71 15.28 -0.99 46.46
C THR A 71 16.77 -0.82 46.69
N PHE A 72 17.16 0.35 47.16
CA PHE A 72 18.55 0.74 47.45
C PHE A 72 18.89 0.44 48.92
N GLN A 73 20.12 0.00 49.18
CA GLN A 73 20.60 -0.25 50.54
C GLN A 73 20.79 1.06 51.34
N LYS A 74 20.91 0.95 52.68
CA LYS A 74 21.08 2.10 53.61
C LYS A 74 22.26 3.00 53.26
N THR A 75 23.31 2.44 52.64
CA THR A 75 24.55 3.14 52.25
C THR A 75 24.37 4.03 51.01
N THR A 76 23.30 3.87 50.24
CA THR A 76 23.07 4.64 49.01
C THR A 76 22.11 5.80 49.27
N ALA A 77 22.60 7.03 49.15
CA ALA A 77 21.78 8.24 49.22
C ALA A 77 21.06 8.49 47.88
N VAL A 78 19.73 8.48 47.93
CA VAL A 78 18.83 8.64 46.78
C VAL A 78 17.94 9.85 46.98
N TYR A 79 17.86 10.70 45.97
CA TYR A 79 17.06 11.91 45.98
C TYR A 79 15.98 11.83 44.88
N LYS A 80 14.78 12.28 45.24
CA LYS A 80 13.68 12.45 44.28
C LYS A 80 14.03 13.58 43.32
N THR A 81 13.71 13.40 42.04
CA THR A 81 13.83 14.46 41.03
C THR A 81 12.66 15.43 41.13
N GLU A 82 12.89 16.73 40.88
CA GLU A 82 11.88 17.80 41.05
C GLU A 82 10.62 17.63 40.16
N HIS A 83 10.69 16.77 39.14
CA HIS A 83 9.61 16.53 38.18
C HIS A 83 9.26 15.04 37.99
N GLY A 84 9.74 14.15 38.87
CA GLY A 84 9.49 12.72 38.76
C GLY A 84 8.19 12.27 39.43
N ARG A 85 7.47 11.33 38.78
CA ARG A 85 6.34 10.58 39.39
C ARG A 85 6.80 9.49 40.36
N THR A 86 8.09 9.47 40.70
CA THR A 86 8.71 8.49 41.59
C THR A 86 8.19 8.63 43.01
N THR A 87 7.63 7.54 43.53
CA THR A 87 7.28 7.38 44.94
C THR A 87 8.51 6.87 45.68
N VAL A 88 8.85 7.47 46.82
CA VAL A 88 10.00 7.09 47.63
C VAL A 88 9.52 6.68 49.02
N ARG A 89 9.95 5.51 49.51
CA ARG A 89 9.59 4.96 50.83
C ARG A 89 10.82 4.36 51.51
N LYS A 90 10.89 4.44 52.85
CA LYS A 90 11.92 3.75 53.63
C LYS A 90 11.54 2.29 53.84
N THR A 91 12.51 1.38 53.72
CA THR A 91 12.28 -0.04 54.00
C THR A 91 12.45 -0.34 55.49
N PRO A 92 11.82 -1.41 56.03
CA PRO A 92 12.03 -1.82 57.43
C PRO A 92 13.50 -2.10 57.77
N THR A 93 14.29 -2.49 56.78
CA THR A 93 15.74 -2.74 56.89
C THR A 93 16.62 -1.48 56.77
N GLY A 94 16.02 -0.28 56.73
CA GLY A 94 16.74 1.00 56.68
C GLY A 94 17.21 1.43 55.28
N GLY A 95 16.81 0.72 54.22
CA GLY A 95 17.03 1.08 52.83
C GLY A 95 16.00 2.08 52.28
N THR A 96 16.11 2.40 51.00
CA THR A 96 15.19 3.30 50.30
C THR A 96 14.61 2.61 49.08
N GLN A 97 13.30 2.43 49.04
CA GLN A 97 12.57 1.92 47.88
C GLN A 97 12.01 3.08 47.06
N CYS A 98 12.27 3.06 45.76
CA CYS A 98 11.73 4.01 44.79
C CYS A 98 10.85 3.24 43.80
N SER A 99 9.63 3.69 43.54
CA SER A 99 8.72 3.04 42.59
C SER A 99 8.03 4.03 41.67
N VAL A 100 7.77 3.62 40.43
CA VAL A 100 7.09 4.45 39.43
C VAL A 100 6.43 3.61 38.35
N VAL A 101 5.43 4.19 37.68
CA VAL A 101 4.82 3.64 36.46
C VAL A 101 5.30 4.47 35.27
N VAL A 102 5.97 3.82 34.32
CA VAL A 102 6.46 4.44 33.08
C VAL A 102 5.56 4.04 31.93
N TYR A 103 4.96 5.01 31.24
CA TYR A 103 4.01 4.77 30.16
C TYR A 103 4.71 4.59 28.81
N PRO A 104 4.03 4.06 27.77
CA PRO A 104 4.63 3.78 26.46
C PRO A 104 5.43 4.96 25.88
N LEU A 105 6.60 4.67 25.34
CA LEU A 105 7.57 5.60 24.74
C LEU A 105 8.05 6.75 25.66
N GLU A 106 7.66 6.75 26.94
CA GLU A 106 8.00 7.79 27.89
C GLU A 106 9.45 7.62 28.38
N THR A 107 10.19 8.74 28.41
CA THR A 107 11.45 8.85 29.15
C THR A 107 11.21 9.65 30.42
N LEU A 108 11.21 9.00 31.57
CA LEU A 108 10.83 9.59 32.85
C LEU A 108 12.07 9.80 33.74
N PRO A 109 12.31 11.02 34.27
CA PRO A 109 13.30 11.25 35.32
C PRO A 109 12.93 10.42 36.56
N TYR A 110 13.83 9.53 37.00
CA TYR A 110 13.53 8.57 38.04
C TYR A 110 14.10 8.99 39.40
N VAL A 111 15.43 8.97 39.55
CA VAL A 111 16.12 9.32 40.80
C VAL A 111 17.47 9.97 40.53
N LYS A 112 17.98 10.74 41.51
CA LYS A 112 19.38 11.16 41.56
C LYS A 112 20.09 10.39 42.67
N VAL A 113 21.25 9.81 42.36
CA VAL A 113 22.05 9.01 43.30
C VAL A 113 23.42 9.66 43.49
N THR A 114 23.82 9.92 44.73
CA THR A 114 25.18 10.38 45.05
C THR A 114 26.09 9.18 45.29
N LYS A 115 27.20 9.13 44.55
CA LYS A 115 28.21 8.08 44.67
C LYS A 115 29.16 8.43 45.82
N ARG A 116 28.90 7.90 47.02
CA ARG A 116 29.89 7.92 48.14
C ARG A 116 30.60 6.56 48.30
N THR A 117 29.95 5.46 47.90
CA THR A 117 30.48 4.08 47.77
C THR A 117 29.71 3.32 46.67
N GLN A 118 29.98 2.02 46.46
CA GLN A 118 29.32 1.14 45.48
C GLN A 118 27.78 1.17 45.58
N ILE A 119 27.09 1.36 44.45
CA ILE A 119 25.62 1.44 44.41
C ILE A 119 25.06 0.02 44.42
N LEU A 120 24.47 -0.39 45.54
CA LEU A 120 23.85 -1.71 45.72
C LEU A 120 22.33 -1.59 45.73
N TYR A 121 21.67 -2.31 44.83
CA TYR A 121 20.22 -2.31 44.71
C TYR A 121 19.65 -3.65 44.24
N SER A 122 18.35 -3.83 44.44
CA SER A 122 17.54 -4.84 43.76
C SER A 122 16.44 -4.17 42.93
N ALA A 123 16.12 -4.75 41.77
CA ALA A 123 15.07 -4.24 40.89
C ALA A 123 13.93 -5.26 40.78
N ALA A 124 12.71 -4.75 40.86
CA ALA A 124 11.48 -5.48 40.58
C ALA A 124 10.72 -4.73 39.49
N CYS A 125 10.55 -5.38 38.34
CA CYS A 125 9.85 -4.80 37.19
C CYS A 125 8.67 -5.69 36.80
N VAL A 126 7.54 -5.06 36.48
CA VAL A 126 6.33 -5.75 36.03
C VAL A 126 5.75 -4.95 34.87
N SER A 127 5.46 -5.63 33.76
CA SER A 127 4.70 -5.04 32.65
C SER A 127 3.21 -5.34 32.85
N ARG A 128 2.34 -4.35 32.68
CA ARG A 128 0.88 -4.53 32.69
C ARG A 128 0.25 -3.87 31.46
N ASP A 129 -0.96 -4.30 31.13
CA ASP A 129 -1.82 -3.58 30.21
C ASP A 129 -2.08 -2.16 30.75
N LEU A 130 -2.30 -1.21 29.85
CA LEU A 130 -2.55 0.18 30.23
C LEU A 130 -3.82 0.30 31.07
N ALA A 131 -3.72 1.01 32.20
CA ALA A 131 -4.88 1.25 33.06
C ALA A 131 -6.02 1.93 32.27
N PRO A 132 -7.28 1.48 32.39
CA PRO A 132 -8.41 2.07 31.66
C PRO A 132 -8.53 3.58 31.84
N GLY A 133 -8.35 4.09 33.08
CA GLY A 133 -8.39 5.53 33.36
C GLY A 133 -7.26 6.35 32.71
N TYR A 134 -6.09 5.73 32.46
CA TYR A 134 -5.03 6.38 31.68
C TYR A 134 -5.42 6.49 30.21
N ILE A 135 -5.93 5.40 29.63
CA ILE A 135 -6.40 5.40 28.23
C ILE A 135 -7.51 6.40 28.01
N GLU A 136 -8.51 6.43 28.90
CA GLU A 136 -9.61 7.41 28.84
C GLU A 136 -9.09 8.85 28.88
N LYS A 137 -8.18 9.14 29.81
CA LYS A 137 -7.56 10.47 29.91
C LYS A 137 -6.84 10.86 28.62
N VAL A 138 -5.94 9.99 28.13
CA VAL A 138 -5.10 10.27 26.95
C VAL A 138 -5.94 10.33 25.66
N ASN A 139 -7.02 9.54 25.55
CA ASN A 139 -7.97 9.61 24.45
C ASN A 139 -8.82 10.89 24.51
N ARG A 140 -9.25 11.30 25.71
CA ARG A 140 -9.98 12.57 25.90
C ARG A 140 -9.13 13.78 25.52
N GLU A 141 -7.87 13.81 25.95
CA GLU A 141 -6.92 14.88 25.61
C GLU A 141 -6.66 14.93 24.09
N ALA A 142 -6.44 13.78 23.45
CA ALA A 142 -6.27 13.69 21.99
C ALA A 142 -7.52 14.19 21.24
N LYS A 143 -8.72 13.80 21.69
CA LYS A 143 -9.99 14.24 21.09
C LYS A 143 -10.19 15.75 21.23
N ALA A 144 -9.91 16.31 22.41
CA ALA A 144 -10.01 17.75 22.65
C ALA A 144 -9.02 18.54 21.77
N LYS A 145 -7.76 18.07 21.66
CA LYS A 145 -6.76 18.67 20.78
C LYS A 145 -7.18 18.63 19.31
N CYS A 146 -7.62 17.46 18.83
CA CYS A 146 -8.09 17.27 17.46
C CYS A 146 -9.26 18.21 17.12
N MET A 147 -10.24 18.32 18.03
CA MET A 147 -11.37 19.24 17.87
C MET A 147 -10.93 20.70 17.80
N HIS A 148 -10.02 21.12 18.67
CA HIS A 148 -9.47 22.48 18.68
C HIS A 148 -8.72 22.81 17.39
N GLU A 149 -7.85 21.91 16.91
CA GLU A 149 -7.16 22.10 15.64
C GLU A 149 -8.15 22.12 14.46
N THR A 150 -9.17 21.27 14.49
CA THR A 150 -10.23 21.23 13.45
C THR A 150 -10.98 22.55 13.39
N GLN A 151 -11.33 23.14 14.54
CA GLN A 151 -12.00 24.43 14.60
C GLN A 151 -11.11 25.57 14.04
N LYS A 152 -9.79 25.53 14.30
CA LYS A 152 -8.85 26.50 13.70
C LYS A 152 -8.80 26.37 12.18
N VAL A 153 -8.75 25.14 11.65
CA VAL A 153 -8.75 24.90 10.20
C VAL A 153 -10.08 25.33 9.59
N ALA A 154 -11.21 25.05 10.23
CA ALA A 154 -12.53 25.50 9.79
C ALA A 154 -12.60 27.05 9.72
N GLY A 155 -12.06 27.75 10.72
CA GLY A 155 -11.98 29.22 10.70
C GLY A 155 -11.16 29.77 9.52
N VAL A 156 -10.08 29.10 9.15
CA VAL A 156 -9.23 29.47 8.00
C VAL A 156 -9.87 29.07 6.66
N ALA A 157 -10.57 27.93 6.61
CA ALA A 157 -11.30 27.46 5.44
C ALA A 157 -12.45 28.40 5.08
N GLY A 158 -13.10 29.00 6.08
CA GLY A 158 -14.28 29.83 5.89
C GLY A 158 -15.38 29.02 5.20
N VAL A 159 -15.83 29.49 4.03
CA VAL A 159 -16.85 28.81 3.21
C VAL A 159 -16.28 27.87 2.13
N SER A 160 -14.94 27.77 2.01
CA SER A 160 -14.34 26.92 0.97
C SER A 160 -14.37 25.46 1.36
N HIS A 161 -14.78 24.61 0.42
CA HIS A 161 -14.68 23.15 0.52
C HIS A 161 -13.57 22.58 -0.38
N ASN A 162 -12.78 23.45 -1.01
CA ASN A 162 -11.70 23.01 -1.90
C ASN A 162 -10.42 22.74 -1.10
N GLU A 163 -10.01 21.48 -1.05
CA GLU A 163 -8.83 21.02 -0.28
C GLU A 163 -7.54 21.76 -0.65
N GLU A 164 -7.34 22.10 -1.93
CA GLU A 164 -6.19 22.87 -2.40
C GLU A 164 -6.15 24.26 -1.78
N GLU A 165 -7.32 24.90 -1.74
CA GLU A 165 -7.47 26.24 -1.19
C GLU A 165 -7.30 26.22 0.33
N ILE A 166 -7.90 25.24 1.01
CA ILE A 166 -7.78 25.08 2.46
C ILE A 166 -6.31 24.87 2.84
N LEU A 167 -5.60 23.95 2.17
CA LEU A 167 -4.17 23.72 2.41
C LEU A 167 -3.34 25.00 2.17
N CYS A 168 -3.65 25.75 1.10
CA CYS A 168 -3.01 27.03 0.81
C CYS A 168 -3.18 28.04 1.96
N ARG A 169 -4.42 28.19 2.47
CA ARG A 169 -4.76 29.12 3.55
C ARG A 169 -4.16 28.67 4.89
N CYS A 170 -4.18 27.38 5.21
CA CYS A 170 -3.50 26.78 6.37
C CYS A 170 -2.01 27.15 6.37
N ARG A 171 -1.33 26.96 5.24
CA ARG A 171 0.08 27.30 5.07
C ARG A 171 0.36 28.80 5.30
N LYS A 172 -0.47 29.69 4.74
CA LYS A 172 -0.34 31.15 4.92
C LYS A 172 -0.53 31.55 6.38
N SER A 173 -1.48 30.92 7.07
CA SER A 173 -1.85 31.21 8.45
C SER A 173 -0.99 30.46 9.48
N LYS A 174 0.00 29.66 9.04
CA LYS A 174 0.83 28.78 9.89
C LYS A 174 0.00 27.85 10.79
N ILE A 175 -1.15 27.41 10.30
CA ILE A 175 -2.02 26.43 10.94
C ILE A 175 -1.82 25.10 10.24
N LEU A 176 -1.65 24.01 10.99
CA LEU A 176 -1.52 22.67 10.42
C LEU A 176 -2.81 22.28 9.72
N TYR A 177 -2.69 21.78 8.50
CA TYR A 177 -3.79 21.28 7.69
C TYR A 177 -4.49 20.12 8.39
N ILE A 178 -5.81 20.13 8.29
CA ILE A 178 -6.69 19.01 8.59
C ILE A 178 -7.57 18.79 7.37
N ASP A 179 -7.67 17.53 6.99
CA ASP A 179 -8.45 17.07 5.87
C ASP A 179 -9.94 17.07 6.22
N MET A 180 -10.62 18.16 5.87
CA MET A 180 -12.05 18.32 6.15
C MET A 180 -12.91 17.37 5.31
N GLY A 181 -12.40 16.87 4.18
CA GLY A 181 -13.08 15.87 3.33
C GLY A 181 -12.93 14.43 3.86
N PHE A 182 -11.94 14.19 4.73
CA PHE A 182 -11.72 12.91 5.39
C PHE A 182 -11.32 13.14 6.86
N PRO A 183 -12.26 13.66 7.69
CA PRO A 183 -11.93 14.21 8.98
C PRO A 183 -11.47 13.13 9.97
N PRO A 184 -10.51 13.43 10.87
CA PRO A 184 -10.01 12.52 11.91
C PRO A 184 -11.09 12.21 12.96
N SER A 185 -12.02 11.35 12.56
CA SER A 185 -13.28 11.07 13.23
C SER A 185 -13.76 9.66 12.90
N GLU A 186 -14.86 9.24 13.53
CA GLU A 186 -15.50 7.95 13.25
C GLU A 186 -15.98 7.82 11.81
N ALA A 187 -16.32 8.93 11.14
CA ALA A 187 -16.77 8.94 9.75
C ALA A 187 -15.70 8.38 8.78
N ALA A 188 -14.41 8.63 9.07
CA ALA A 188 -13.31 8.09 8.28
C ALA A 188 -13.03 6.61 8.57
N LEU A 189 -13.53 6.05 9.67
CA LEU A 189 -13.32 4.66 10.06
C LEU A 189 -14.43 3.73 9.56
N LYS A 190 -15.66 4.22 9.43
CA LYS A 190 -16.86 3.42 9.13
C LYS A 190 -17.35 3.56 7.70
N ARG A 191 -17.96 2.51 7.17
CA ARG A 191 -18.71 2.58 5.91
C ARG A 191 -19.97 3.44 6.13
N PRO A 192 -20.36 4.29 5.16
CA PRO A 192 -21.57 5.11 5.28
C PRO A 192 -22.85 4.31 5.56
N HIS A 193 -22.96 3.11 4.99
CA HIS A 193 -24.16 2.27 5.02
C HIS A 193 -24.11 1.14 6.07
N ASP A 194 -23.00 0.98 6.79
CA ASP A 194 -22.82 -0.12 7.74
C ASP A 194 -22.23 0.40 9.04
N LYS A 195 -23.14 0.74 9.97
CA LYS A 195 -22.82 1.33 11.28
C LYS A 195 -22.34 0.29 12.29
N GLN A 196 -22.45 -1.01 11.99
CA GLN A 196 -22.21 -2.11 12.93
C GLN A 196 -20.88 -2.85 12.71
N SER A 197 -20.22 -2.73 11.55
CA SER A 197 -19.03 -3.54 11.22
C SER A 197 -17.69 -3.17 11.85
N VAL A 198 -17.60 -2.08 12.62
CA VAL A 198 -16.36 -1.75 13.35
C VAL A 198 -16.60 -1.88 14.85
N ALA A 199 -16.45 -3.10 15.36
CA ALA A 199 -16.48 -3.36 16.80
C ALA A 199 -15.35 -2.59 17.51
N SER A 200 -15.66 -1.97 18.66
CA SER A 200 -14.70 -1.30 19.57
C SER A 200 -14.16 0.08 19.15
N MET A 201 -15.00 0.95 18.57
CA MET A 201 -14.58 2.32 18.22
C MET A 201 -14.20 3.24 19.38
N HIS A 202 -14.77 3.04 20.59
CA HIS A 202 -14.56 3.97 21.71
C HIS A 202 -13.10 4.05 22.20
N ALA A 203 -12.26 3.07 21.81
CA ALA A 203 -10.86 3.01 22.18
C ALA A 203 -9.90 3.64 21.15
N ILE A 204 -10.39 3.98 19.94
CA ILE A 204 -9.56 4.58 18.88
C ILE A 204 -9.62 6.11 19.00
N ALA A 205 -8.44 6.74 19.08
CA ALA A 205 -8.30 8.19 19.03
C ALA A 205 -7.39 8.59 17.86
N TRP A 206 -7.56 9.82 17.36
CA TRP A 206 -6.75 10.35 16.27
C TRP A 206 -5.61 11.20 16.81
N ARG A 207 -4.38 10.88 16.39
CA ARG A 207 -3.16 11.55 16.84
C ARG A 207 -2.24 11.85 15.67
N ARG A 208 -1.51 12.96 15.74
CA ARG A 208 -0.38 13.23 14.85
C ARG A 208 0.88 12.52 15.40
N PRO A 209 1.90 12.28 14.57
CA PRO A 209 3.19 11.75 15.03
C PRO A 209 3.77 12.50 16.23
N GLN A 210 3.61 13.82 16.28
CA GLN A 210 4.09 14.66 17.39
C GLN A 210 3.39 14.39 18.74
N ASP A 211 2.22 13.75 18.72
CA ASP A 211 1.43 13.47 19.92
C ASP A 211 1.87 12.19 20.65
N TYR A 212 2.53 11.27 19.94
CA TYR A 212 2.98 9.99 20.49
C TYR A 212 4.49 9.77 20.37
N LEU A 213 5.23 10.68 19.71
CA LEU A 213 6.68 10.64 19.63
C LEU A 213 7.34 11.70 20.53
N PRO A 214 8.53 11.41 21.09
CA PRO A 214 9.27 12.37 21.92
C PRO A 214 9.55 13.68 21.19
N ALA A 215 9.35 14.81 21.89
CA ALA A 215 9.58 16.16 21.35
C ALA A 215 10.99 16.36 20.77
N ILE A 216 12.01 15.75 21.40
CA ILE A 216 13.40 15.86 20.97
C ILE A 216 13.65 15.27 19.58
N ALA A 217 12.77 14.38 19.12
CA ALA A 217 12.91 13.63 17.88
C ALA A 217 11.85 14.03 16.84
N HIS A 218 11.13 15.15 17.05
CA HIS A 218 10.13 15.62 16.09
C HIS A 218 10.75 15.98 14.73
N GLU A 219 12.02 16.39 14.68
CA GLU A 219 12.72 16.67 13.43
C GLU A 219 13.01 15.41 12.60
N GLU A 220 13.02 14.24 13.24
CA GLU A 220 13.25 12.94 12.61
C GLU A 220 12.00 12.38 11.93
N ILE A 221 10.83 12.99 12.15
CA ILE A 221 9.59 12.61 11.48
C ILE A 221 9.70 12.96 9.99
N LYS A 222 9.72 11.94 9.13
CA LYS A 222 9.87 12.09 7.68
C LYS A 222 8.87 11.22 6.94
N LEU A 223 8.51 11.65 5.73
CA LEU A 223 7.76 10.80 4.81
C LEU A 223 8.53 9.51 4.49
N PHE A 224 9.81 9.64 4.13
CA PHE A 224 10.75 8.53 3.93
C PHE A 224 12.00 8.83 4.76
N ARG A 225 12.25 8.07 5.83
CA ARG A 225 13.38 8.30 6.74
C ARG A 225 14.58 7.47 6.33
N HIS A 226 14.37 6.15 6.16
CA HIS A 226 15.42 5.20 5.74
C HIS A 226 15.25 4.72 4.29
N GLY A 227 14.34 5.36 3.54
CA GLY A 227 14.01 4.98 2.17
C GLY A 227 12.86 3.97 2.13
N VAL A 228 12.54 3.49 0.92
CA VAL A 228 11.42 2.57 0.74
C VAL A 228 11.90 1.15 0.95
N SER A 229 11.32 0.44 1.91
CA SER A 229 11.59 -0.97 2.18
C SER A 229 10.31 -1.79 2.08
N ALA A 230 10.31 -2.81 1.22
CA ALA A 230 9.20 -3.77 1.11
C ALA A 230 9.07 -4.68 2.34
N ALA A 231 10.16 -4.89 3.09
CA ALA A 231 10.17 -5.68 4.33
C ALA A 231 9.69 -4.87 5.54
N GLY A 232 9.67 -3.53 5.44
CA GLY A 232 9.29 -2.63 6.51
C GLY A 232 7.80 -2.31 6.55
N ILE A 233 6.94 -3.06 5.85
CA ILE A 233 5.50 -2.76 5.78
C ILE A 233 4.76 -3.61 6.83
N GLY A 234 4.21 -2.95 7.84
CA GLY A 234 3.34 -3.58 8.83
C GLY A 234 1.88 -3.25 8.52
N GLN A 235 1.02 -4.26 8.42
CA GLN A 235 -0.40 -4.08 8.10
C GLN A 235 -1.20 -3.41 9.23
N GLY A 236 -0.83 -3.65 10.49
CA GLY A 236 -1.68 -3.26 11.62
C GLY A 236 -2.98 -4.07 11.67
N HIS A 237 -4.06 -3.46 12.19
CA HIS A 237 -5.27 -4.17 12.61
C HIS A 237 -6.53 -3.77 11.81
N LEU A 238 -6.46 -3.79 10.46
CA LEU A 238 -7.59 -3.43 9.59
C LEU A 238 -8.20 -4.61 8.80
N GLY A 239 -7.38 -5.55 8.31
CA GLY A 239 -7.86 -6.61 7.39
C GLY A 239 -7.81 -6.24 5.90
N ASP A 240 -6.97 -5.27 5.54
CA ASP A 240 -6.67 -4.80 4.19
C ASP A 240 -5.42 -5.48 3.57
N CYS A 241 -5.14 -6.73 3.94
CA CYS A 241 -3.88 -7.41 3.58
C CYS A 241 -3.59 -7.39 2.08
N TRP A 242 -4.64 -7.50 1.25
CA TRP A 242 -4.57 -7.39 -0.21
C TRP A 242 -3.91 -6.08 -0.70
N LEU A 243 -4.20 -4.95 -0.03
CA LEU A 243 -3.62 -3.65 -0.32
C LEU A 243 -2.16 -3.61 0.13
N MET A 244 -1.88 -4.01 1.38
CA MET A 244 -0.51 -4.02 1.92
C MET A 244 0.44 -4.90 1.11
N CYS A 245 -0.02 -6.07 0.65
CA CYS A 245 0.74 -6.93 -0.26
C CYS A 245 1.06 -6.20 -1.56
N SER A 246 0.08 -5.49 -2.13
CA SER A 246 0.26 -4.74 -3.38
C SER A 246 1.23 -3.58 -3.18
N ILE A 247 1.16 -2.88 -2.05
CA ILE A 247 2.12 -1.84 -1.68
C ILE A 247 3.53 -2.43 -1.56
N ALA A 248 3.68 -3.60 -0.95
CA ALA A 248 4.96 -4.29 -0.85
C ALA A 248 5.52 -4.72 -2.22
N VAL A 249 4.67 -5.25 -3.10
CA VAL A 249 5.04 -5.57 -4.50
C VAL A 249 5.56 -4.32 -5.22
N VAL A 250 4.91 -3.17 -5.04
CA VAL A 250 5.36 -1.89 -5.63
C VAL A 250 6.63 -1.37 -4.95
N ALA A 251 6.79 -1.61 -3.64
CA ALA A 251 7.95 -1.18 -2.84
C ALA A 251 9.26 -1.86 -3.22
N GLU A 252 9.22 -3.00 -3.93
CA GLU A 252 10.38 -3.58 -4.63
C GLU A 252 11.03 -2.60 -5.62
N SER A 253 10.29 -1.56 -6.03
CA SER A 253 10.81 -0.44 -6.80
C SER A 253 10.64 0.87 -6.03
N THR A 254 11.69 1.30 -5.31
CA THR A 254 11.74 2.59 -4.61
C THR A 254 11.26 3.77 -5.46
N THR A 255 11.57 3.78 -6.76
CA THR A 255 11.13 4.84 -7.67
C THR A 255 9.61 4.86 -7.88
N MET A 256 8.93 3.71 -7.90
CA MET A 256 7.47 3.67 -8.08
C MET A 256 6.75 4.20 -6.85
N VAL A 257 7.21 3.84 -5.65
CA VAL A 257 6.65 4.40 -4.41
C VAL A 257 6.91 5.90 -4.32
N LYS A 258 8.12 6.37 -4.63
CA LYS A 258 8.42 7.82 -4.67
C LYS A 258 7.58 8.56 -5.71
N ASP A 259 7.26 7.92 -6.84
CA ASP A 259 6.41 8.49 -7.89
C ASP A 259 4.96 8.68 -7.44
N ILE A 260 4.44 7.83 -6.55
CA ILE A 260 3.12 7.97 -5.92
C ILE A 260 3.06 9.25 -5.08
N PHE A 261 4.13 9.59 -4.36
CA PHE A 261 4.22 10.82 -3.55
C PHE A 261 4.84 12.01 -4.31
N ARG A 262 4.94 11.92 -5.64
CA ARG A 262 5.51 13.02 -6.43
C ARG A 262 4.49 14.15 -6.53
N HIS A 263 4.91 15.34 -6.12
CA HIS A 263 4.12 16.55 -6.28
C HIS A 263 4.01 16.94 -7.77
N PRO A 264 2.82 17.33 -8.27
CA PRO A 264 2.61 17.64 -9.69
C PRO A 264 3.39 18.87 -10.19
N VAL A 265 3.55 19.86 -9.32
CA VAL A 265 4.31 21.09 -9.60
C VAL A 265 5.82 20.98 -9.33
N SER A 266 6.27 20.79 -8.08
CA SER A 266 7.71 20.69 -7.76
C SER A 266 7.99 20.07 -6.39
N GLN A 267 9.22 19.60 -6.18
CA GLN A 267 9.70 19.11 -4.88
C GLN A 267 9.71 20.22 -3.81
N SER A 268 10.03 21.46 -4.19
CA SER A 268 10.03 22.59 -3.25
C SER A 268 8.62 22.90 -2.74
N ARG A 269 7.60 22.79 -3.59
CA ARG A 269 6.20 22.92 -3.18
C ARG A 269 5.78 21.79 -2.25
N ARG A 270 6.14 20.54 -2.59
CA ARG A 270 5.91 19.38 -1.71
C ARG A 270 6.41 19.63 -0.28
N LYS A 271 7.65 20.09 -0.12
CA LYS A 271 8.22 20.39 1.21
C LYS A 271 7.47 21.50 1.95
N LYS A 272 6.92 22.49 1.25
CA LYS A 272 6.12 23.57 1.86
C LYS A 272 4.76 23.05 2.34
N GLU A 273 4.14 22.13 1.62
CA GLU A 273 2.89 21.48 2.03
C GLU A 273 3.11 20.52 3.20
N GLU A 274 4.18 19.71 3.16
CA GLU A 274 4.57 18.82 4.26
C GLU A 274 4.75 19.61 5.57
N ARG A 275 5.35 20.81 5.51
CA ARG A 275 5.46 21.73 6.67
C ARG A 275 4.13 22.29 7.15
N ALA A 276 3.15 22.43 6.25
CA ALA A 276 1.79 22.78 6.61
C ALA A 276 0.97 21.55 7.05
N GLY A 277 1.57 20.36 7.13
CA GLY A 277 0.89 19.13 7.54
C GLY A 277 0.07 18.45 6.45
N GLY A 278 0.19 18.86 5.18
CA GLY A 278 -0.49 18.25 4.04
C GLY A 278 0.43 17.36 3.21
N TYR A 279 -0.04 16.16 2.86
CA TYR A 279 0.71 15.16 2.10
C TYR A 279 -0.09 14.72 0.87
N ARG A 280 0.59 14.63 -0.28
CA ARG A 280 -0.04 14.28 -1.56
C ARG A 280 0.29 12.87 -1.99
N VAL A 281 -0.73 12.16 -2.44
CA VAL A 281 -0.64 10.77 -2.93
C VAL A 281 -1.35 10.68 -4.29
N CYS A 282 -0.67 10.14 -5.29
CA CYS A 282 -1.20 9.96 -6.65
C CYS A 282 -1.63 8.51 -6.87
N ILE A 283 -2.94 8.26 -7.01
CA ILE A 283 -3.52 6.91 -7.21
C ILE A 283 -4.36 6.90 -8.49
N SER A 284 -4.27 5.83 -9.29
CA SER A 284 -5.00 5.61 -10.54
C SER A 284 -6.30 4.83 -10.33
N LYS A 285 -7.39 5.50 -9.95
CA LYS A 285 -8.69 4.83 -9.72
C LYS A 285 -9.61 4.94 -10.94
N ASN A 286 -10.26 3.83 -11.31
CA ASN A 286 -11.14 3.72 -12.48
C ASN A 286 -10.45 4.16 -13.79
N GLY A 287 -9.14 3.87 -13.90
CA GLY A 287 -8.31 4.28 -15.03
C GLY A 287 -7.87 5.75 -15.03
N TRP A 288 -8.26 6.55 -14.03
CA TRP A 288 -7.93 7.98 -13.93
C TRP A 288 -6.99 8.27 -12.75
N PHE A 289 -5.97 9.11 -12.92
CA PHE A 289 -5.08 9.49 -11.82
C PHE A 289 -5.68 10.61 -10.96
N HIS A 290 -5.68 10.42 -9.65
CA HIS A 290 -6.17 11.36 -8.65
C HIS A 290 -5.01 11.81 -7.75
N HIS A 291 -4.92 13.11 -7.47
CA HIS A 291 -4.01 13.67 -6.48
C HIS A 291 -4.77 13.89 -5.18
N ILE A 292 -4.62 12.95 -4.24
CA ILE A 292 -5.32 12.95 -2.96
C ILE A 292 -4.44 13.66 -1.93
N ILE A 293 -5.00 14.65 -1.23
CA ILE A 293 -4.35 15.33 -0.11
C ILE A 293 -4.84 14.69 1.19
N VAL A 294 -3.93 14.36 2.10
CA VAL A 294 -4.25 13.89 3.46
C VAL A 294 -3.41 14.65 4.49
N ASP A 295 -3.95 14.79 5.70
CA ASP A 295 -3.19 15.27 6.86
C ASP A 295 -2.45 14.14 7.60
N SER A 296 -1.64 14.49 8.60
CA SER A 296 -0.87 13.55 9.42
C SER A 296 -1.61 12.95 10.63
N TYR A 297 -2.90 13.19 10.83
CA TYR A 297 -3.67 12.48 11.86
C TYR A 297 -3.85 11.02 11.48
N LEU A 298 -3.44 10.11 12.35
CA LEU A 298 -3.56 8.67 12.17
C LEU A 298 -4.45 8.07 13.27
N PRO A 299 -5.24 7.03 12.96
CA PRO A 299 -5.96 6.26 13.97
C PRO A 299 -4.97 5.58 14.91
N THR A 300 -5.17 5.76 16.20
CA THR A 300 -4.34 5.16 17.24
C THR A 300 -5.17 4.41 18.26
N TYR A 301 -4.68 3.25 18.67
CA TYR A 301 -5.22 2.45 19.76
C TYR A 301 -4.15 2.39 20.85
N ASN A 302 -4.50 2.69 22.10
CA ASN A 302 -3.55 2.72 23.21
C ASN A 302 -2.33 3.63 22.99
N GLY A 303 -2.47 4.70 22.19
CA GLY A 303 -1.38 5.64 21.88
C GLY A 303 -0.53 5.27 20.67
N VAL A 304 -0.86 4.16 20.00
CA VAL A 304 -0.05 3.57 18.91
C VAL A 304 -0.82 3.60 17.61
N VAL A 305 -0.15 3.88 16.49
CA VAL A 305 -0.74 3.75 15.15
C VAL A 305 -1.35 2.36 14.98
N TYR A 306 -2.65 2.33 14.71
CA TYR A 306 -3.44 1.10 14.78
C TYR A 306 -3.44 0.32 13.46
N PHE A 307 -3.44 1.02 12.33
CA PHE A 307 -3.44 0.45 10.99
C PHE A 307 -2.01 0.38 10.42
N ALA A 308 -1.87 0.50 9.10
CA ALA A 308 -0.60 0.25 8.43
C ALA A 308 0.48 1.26 8.82
N ARG A 309 1.72 0.78 8.91
CA ARG A 309 2.88 1.55 9.42
C ARG A 309 4.20 0.97 8.93
N SER A 310 5.25 1.78 9.00
CA SER A 310 6.62 1.29 8.85
C SER A 310 7.01 0.46 10.10
N THR A 311 7.25 -0.84 9.92
CA THR A 311 7.63 -1.76 11.00
C THR A 311 9.01 -1.38 11.53
N GLY A 312 9.10 -1.11 12.83
CA GLY A 312 10.35 -0.77 13.51
C GLY A 312 10.83 0.68 13.34
N ASP A 313 10.09 1.53 12.64
CA ASP A 313 10.40 2.97 12.54
C ASP A 313 9.12 3.81 12.64
N PRO A 314 8.72 4.24 13.86
CA PRO A 314 7.50 5.02 14.05
C PRO A 314 7.63 6.48 13.55
N TYR A 315 8.81 6.89 13.08
CA TYR A 315 9.07 8.23 12.53
C TYR A 315 8.85 8.29 11.01
N GLU A 316 8.68 7.15 10.34
CA GLU A 316 8.46 7.06 8.90
C GLU A 316 6.96 6.95 8.56
N LEU A 317 6.48 7.83 7.68
CA LEU A 317 5.03 8.03 7.49
C LEU A 317 4.45 7.45 6.19
N TRP A 318 5.26 7.09 5.19
CA TRP A 318 4.74 6.82 3.85
C TRP A 318 3.76 5.65 3.79
N VAL A 319 3.94 4.59 4.60
CA VAL A 319 3.02 3.44 4.63
C VAL A 319 1.63 3.89 5.12
N SER A 320 1.59 4.55 6.28
CA SER A 320 0.36 5.02 6.90
C SER A 320 -0.36 6.06 6.04
N LEU A 321 0.38 6.98 5.42
CA LEU A 321 -0.20 8.01 4.56
C LEU A 321 -0.70 7.45 3.21
N LEU A 322 -0.04 6.41 2.67
CA LEU A 322 -0.52 5.73 1.47
C LEU A 322 -1.83 4.96 1.74
N GLU A 323 -1.88 4.21 2.84
CA GLU A 323 -3.10 3.54 3.29
C GLU A 323 -4.23 4.56 3.52
N LYS A 324 -3.96 5.63 4.26
CA LYS A 324 -4.94 6.70 4.53
C LYS A 324 -5.49 7.32 3.24
N ALA A 325 -4.62 7.66 2.28
CA ALA A 325 -5.06 8.23 1.01
C ALA A 325 -5.90 7.23 0.19
N TYR A 326 -5.56 5.94 0.26
CA TYR A 326 -6.37 4.90 -0.37
C TYR A 326 -7.72 4.73 0.34
N ALA A 327 -7.76 4.73 1.68
CA ALA A 327 -8.98 4.71 2.47
C ALA A 327 -9.89 5.91 2.16
N LYS A 328 -9.32 7.12 2.08
CA LYS A 328 -10.03 8.34 1.64
C LYS A 328 -10.65 8.18 0.26
N LEU A 329 -9.89 7.67 -0.69
CA LEU A 329 -10.37 7.42 -2.06
C LEU A 329 -11.51 6.38 -2.12
N GLN A 330 -11.55 5.47 -1.14
CA GLN A 330 -12.62 4.47 -0.97
C GLN A 330 -13.66 4.88 0.09
N GLY A 331 -13.63 6.13 0.57
CA GLY A 331 -14.59 6.69 1.52
C GLY A 331 -14.38 6.39 3.01
N SER A 332 -13.69 5.29 3.38
CA SER A 332 -13.35 4.97 4.78
C SER A 332 -12.28 3.88 4.88
N TYR A 333 -11.67 3.71 6.07
CA TYR A 333 -10.81 2.56 6.35
C TYR A 333 -11.58 1.22 6.28
N ALA A 334 -12.81 1.15 6.80
CA ALA A 334 -13.64 -0.06 6.66
C ALA A 334 -13.97 -0.43 5.20
N SER A 335 -13.94 0.55 4.29
CA SER A 335 -14.14 0.30 2.86
C SER A 335 -12.97 -0.44 2.22
N ILE A 336 -11.77 -0.45 2.81
CA ILE A 336 -10.57 -1.09 2.24
C ILE A 336 -10.30 -2.48 2.83
N VAL A 337 -11.14 -2.95 3.75
CA VAL A 337 -11.10 -4.32 4.28
C VAL A 337 -11.47 -5.31 3.18
N GLY A 338 -10.62 -6.33 2.98
CA GLY A 338 -10.77 -7.36 1.95
C GLY A 338 -10.69 -6.82 0.51
N GLY A 339 -10.14 -7.57 -0.44
CA GLY A 339 -10.08 -7.14 -1.84
C GLY A 339 -9.15 -7.96 -2.72
N ASN A 340 -9.08 -7.59 -4.01
CA ASN A 340 -8.23 -8.26 -4.99
C ASN A 340 -6.89 -7.51 -5.13
N PRO A 341 -5.74 -8.12 -4.75
CA PRO A 341 -4.42 -7.49 -4.86
C PRO A 341 -4.12 -6.92 -6.26
N LEU A 342 -4.56 -7.57 -7.33
CA LEU A 342 -4.32 -7.05 -8.69
C LEU A 342 -5.02 -5.71 -8.94
N HIS A 343 -6.20 -5.50 -8.34
CA HIS A 343 -6.89 -4.21 -8.43
C HIS A 343 -6.11 -3.11 -7.72
N ALA A 344 -5.58 -3.37 -6.51
CA ALA A 344 -4.73 -2.41 -5.80
C ALA A 344 -3.42 -2.17 -6.56
N LEU A 345 -2.81 -3.21 -7.11
CA LEU A 345 -1.58 -3.09 -7.90
C LEU A 345 -1.80 -2.22 -9.16
N GLN A 346 -2.94 -2.37 -9.83
CA GLN A 346 -3.31 -1.48 -10.93
C GLN A 346 -3.59 -0.06 -10.43
N ASP A 347 -4.29 0.11 -9.31
CA ASP A 347 -4.61 1.44 -8.76
C ASP A 347 -3.33 2.20 -8.35
N LEU A 348 -2.35 1.52 -7.75
CA LEU A 348 -1.08 2.11 -7.31
C LEU A 348 -0.13 2.45 -8.47
N THR A 349 -0.22 1.72 -9.59
CA THR A 349 0.76 1.83 -10.68
C THR A 349 0.22 2.50 -11.94
N GLY A 350 -1.10 2.40 -12.16
CA GLY A 350 -1.80 2.72 -13.39
C GLY A 350 -1.53 1.73 -14.54
N PHE A 351 -0.75 0.68 -14.35
CA PHE A 351 -0.43 -0.26 -15.43
C PHE A 351 -1.43 -1.42 -15.48
N PRO A 352 -1.71 -1.96 -16.67
CA PRO A 352 -2.62 -3.10 -16.84
C PRO A 352 -2.17 -4.31 -16.03
N VAL A 353 -3.14 -5.08 -15.55
CA VAL A 353 -2.93 -6.34 -14.85
C VAL A 353 -3.57 -7.49 -15.61
N TYR A 354 -2.95 -8.66 -15.54
CA TYR A 354 -3.46 -9.91 -16.08
C TYR A 354 -3.51 -10.96 -14.97
N SER A 355 -4.68 -11.54 -14.73
CA SER A 355 -4.84 -12.67 -13.81
C SER A 355 -4.53 -13.97 -14.53
N PHE A 356 -3.50 -14.69 -14.08
CA PHE A 356 -3.12 -15.98 -14.66
C PHE A 356 -3.63 -17.16 -13.82
N THR A 357 -4.57 -16.96 -12.90
CA THR A 357 -5.09 -18.02 -12.02
C THR A 357 -5.60 -19.24 -12.77
N ASN A 358 -6.31 -19.05 -13.89
CA ASN A 358 -6.79 -20.17 -14.71
C ASN A 358 -5.62 -20.93 -15.36
N THR A 359 -4.65 -20.21 -15.93
CA THR A 359 -3.43 -20.79 -16.49
C THR A 359 -2.61 -21.52 -15.43
N TRP A 360 -2.55 -20.99 -14.21
CA TRP A 360 -1.87 -21.61 -13.07
C TRP A 360 -2.51 -22.95 -12.69
N ARG A 361 -3.85 -23.00 -12.61
CA ARG A 361 -4.59 -24.23 -12.31
C ARG A 361 -4.41 -25.29 -13.40
N ALA A 362 -4.44 -24.89 -14.67
CA ALA A 362 -4.15 -25.80 -15.77
C ALA A 362 -2.68 -26.30 -15.71
N ALA A 363 -1.72 -25.40 -15.44
CA ALA A 363 -0.32 -25.74 -15.28
C ALA A 363 0.00 -26.66 -14.08
N ALA A 364 -0.89 -26.76 -13.09
CA ALA A 364 -0.74 -27.72 -12.00
C ALA A 364 -1.00 -29.16 -12.45
N ASN A 365 -1.79 -29.36 -13.50
CA ASN A 365 -2.24 -30.68 -13.96
C ASN A 365 -1.67 -31.06 -15.34
N GLU A 366 -1.28 -30.08 -16.16
CA GLU A 366 -0.86 -30.27 -17.55
C GLU A 366 0.59 -29.79 -17.78
N GLU A 367 1.53 -30.72 -18.03
CA GLU A 367 2.97 -30.40 -18.17
C GLU A 367 3.27 -29.48 -19.37
N ALA A 368 2.51 -29.58 -20.46
CA ALA A 368 2.66 -28.70 -21.63
C ALA A 368 2.33 -27.25 -21.26
N VAL A 369 1.20 -27.03 -20.56
CA VAL A 369 0.79 -25.72 -20.05
C VAL A 369 1.79 -25.22 -19.01
N ALA A 370 2.25 -26.08 -18.09
CA ALA A 370 3.26 -25.74 -17.10
C ALA A 370 4.57 -25.28 -17.72
N SER A 371 5.02 -25.95 -18.77
CA SER A 371 6.25 -25.62 -19.47
C SER A 371 6.13 -24.33 -20.27
N GLN A 372 4.99 -24.05 -20.89
CA GLN A 372 4.76 -22.77 -21.57
C GLN A 372 4.61 -21.62 -20.57
N PHE A 373 3.79 -21.78 -19.53
CA PHE A 373 3.55 -20.75 -18.53
C PHE A 373 4.82 -20.38 -17.76
N PHE A 374 5.71 -21.33 -17.48
CA PHE A 374 6.99 -21.02 -16.85
C PHE A 374 7.89 -20.16 -17.76
N LYS A 375 7.83 -20.35 -19.10
CA LYS A 375 8.51 -19.46 -20.06
C LYS A 375 7.91 -18.05 -20.02
N ASP A 376 6.59 -17.94 -19.85
CA ASP A 376 5.92 -16.65 -19.70
C ASP A 376 6.34 -15.94 -18.41
N LEU A 377 6.44 -16.65 -17.28
CA LEU A 377 6.97 -16.10 -16.02
C LEU A 377 8.42 -15.59 -16.17
N LEU A 378 9.29 -16.34 -16.86
CA LEU A 378 10.65 -15.90 -17.18
C LEU A 378 10.64 -14.61 -18.01
N ARG A 379 9.80 -14.55 -19.05
CA ARG A 379 9.62 -13.37 -19.91
C ARG A 379 9.07 -12.17 -19.14
N TYR A 380 8.06 -12.36 -18.29
CA TYR A 380 7.49 -11.30 -17.46
C TYR A 380 8.55 -10.68 -16.55
N ARG A 381 9.36 -11.50 -15.88
CA ARG A 381 10.48 -11.00 -15.07
C ARG A 381 11.55 -10.31 -15.91
N LYS A 382 11.89 -10.85 -17.09
CA LYS A 382 12.84 -10.21 -18.01
C LYS A 382 12.35 -8.81 -18.46
N ASN A 383 11.04 -8.65 -18.65
CA ASN A 383 10.42 -7.37 -19.00
C ASN A 383 10.25 -6.41 -17.81
N GLY A 384 10.62 -6.81 -16.60
CA GLY A 384 10.49 -5.99 -15.39
C GLY A 384 9.05 -5.86 -14.88
N TYR A 385 8.16 -6.79 -15.26
CA TYR A 385 6.80 -6.83 -14.77
C TYR A 385 6.75 -7.30 -13.31
N LEU A 386 5.78 -6.77 -12.56
CA LEU A 386 5.56 -7.17 -11.17
C LEU A 386 4.64 -8.39 -11.16
N ILE A 387 5.01 -9.43 -10.43
CA ILE A 387 4.26 -10.68 -10.36
C ILE A 387 3.83 -10.86 -8.90
N SER A 388 2.54 -11.05 -8.69
CA SER A 388 1.92 -11.34 -7.41
C SER A 388 1.29 -12.73 -7.46
N ILE A 389 1.52 -13.53 -6.44
CA ILE A 389 0.88 -14.86 -6.25
C ILE A 389 0.21 -14.91 -4.88
N SER A 390 -0.84 -15.70 -4.74
CA SER A 390 -1.64 -15.74 -3.50
C SER A 390 -1.83 -17.16 -2.99
N THR A 391 -1.73 -17.32 -1.67
CA THR A 391 -2.07 -18.57 -0.98
C THR A 391 -3.58 -18.64 -0.77
N PRO A 392 -4.17 -19.85 -0.72
CA PRO A 392 -5.56 -20.06 -0.34
C PRO A 392 -5.89 -19.37 0.98
N GLY A 393 -6.98 -18.61 1.01
CA GLY A 393 -7.56 -18.05 2.22
C GLY A 393 -8.81 -18.82 2.65
N THR A 394 -9.12 -18.77 3.95
CA THR A 394 -10.37 -19.33 4.50
C THR A 394 -11.56 -18.37 4.37
N ASP A 395 -11.35 -17.19 3.79
CA ASP A 395 -12.38 -16.18 3.59
C ASP A 395 -12.61 -15.87 2.10
N THR A 396 -13.37 -16.74 1.43
CA THR A 396 -14.21 -16.34 0.30
C THR A 396 -15.58 -15.82 0.77
N SER A 397 -15.79 -15.69 2.08
CA SER A 397 -17.05 -15.33 2.74
C SER A 397 -17.41 -13.84 2.68
N ALA A 398 -16.57 -13.00 2.06
CA ALA A 398 -17.04 -11.75 1.47
C ALA A 398 -18.10 -11.98 0.36
N TYR A 399 -18.29 -13.22 -0.12
CA TYR A 399 -19.30 -13.58 -1.13
C TYR A 399 -20.27 -14.70 -0.75
N ASN A 400 -20.05 -15.46 0.33
CA ASN A 400 -21.04 -16.41 0.88
C ASN A 400 -20.79 -16.62 2.38
N ALA A 401 -21.60 -15.99 3.23
CA ALA A 401 -21.62 -16.24 4.66
C ALA A 401 -22.38 -17.54 4.93
N GLY A 402 -21.66 -18.62 5.31
CA GLY A 402 -22.32 -19.83 5.79
C GLY A 402 -21.52 -21.13 5.60
N SER A 403 -20.40 -21.30 6.29
CA SER A 403 -20.08 -22.51 7.08
C SER A 403 -18.59 -22.50 7.47
N GLY A 404 -18.32 -22.24 8.74
CA GLY A 404 -17.01 -22.49 9.32
C GLY A 404 -16.82 -24.00 9.47
N ASN A 405 -15.92 -24.60 8.70
CA ASN A 405 -15.64 -26.03 8.73
C ASN A 405 -14.29 -26.32 9.40
N ALA A 406 -14.18 -27.48 10.07
CA ALA A 406 -12.98 -27.98 10.77
C ALA A 406 -11.69 -28.08 9.89
N ASN A 407 -11.80 -27.89 8.57
CA ASN A 407 -10.69 -27.86 7.62
C ASN A 407 -9.80 -26.60 7.71
N GLU A 408 -10.25 -25.54 8.38
CA GLU A 408 -9.51 -24.27 8.45
C GLU A 408 -8.27 -24.35 9.35
N ALA A 409 -8.38 -25.00 10.50
CA ALA A 409 -7.27 -25.15 11.44
C ALA A 409 -6.18 -26.08 10.88
N SER A 410 -6.57 -27.14 10.17
CA SER A 410 -5.62 -28.05 9.51
C SER A 410 -4.90 -27.39 8.33
N LEU A 411 -5.61 -26.56 7.55
CA LEU A 411 -5.00 -25.75 6.49
C LEU A 411 -4.01 -24.74 7.05
N ALA A 412 -4.42 -23.96 8.06
CA ALA A 412 -3.54 -22.99 8.71
C ALA A 412 -2.29 -23.67 9.32
N ALA A 413 -2.45 -24.83 9.96
CA ALA A 413 -1.34 -25.60 10.50
C ALA A 413 -0.38 -26.10 9.40
N ARG A 414 -0.91 -26.58 8.26
CA ARG A 414 -0.10 -27.00 7.10
C ARG A 414 0.74 -25.84 6.56
N TYR A 415 0.12 -24.67 6.34
CA TYR A 415 0.82 -23.49 5.81
C TYR A 415 1.85 -22.97 6.80
N LYS A 416 1.52 -22.90 8.10
CA LYS A 416 2.47 -22.51 9.14
C LYS A 416 3.68 -23.44 9.21
N THR A 417 3.47 -24.75 9.07
CA THR A 417 4.56 -25.75 9.03
C THR A 417 5.45 -25.56 7.79
N ALA A 418 4.84 -25.19 6.67
CA ALA A 418 5.54 -24.83 5.44
C ALA A 418 6.25 -23.47 5.50
N GLY A 419 6.06 -22.68 6.56
CA GLY A 419 6.59 -21.31 6.65
C GLY A 419 5.89 -20.34 5.69
N LEU A 420 4.57 -20.50 5.53
CA LEU A 420 3.70 -19.65 4.73
C LEU A 420 2.48 -19.23 5.57
N SER A 421 1.93 -18.07 5.25
CA SER A 421 0.64 -17.59 5.76
C SER A 421 -0.47 -17.86 4.73
N THR A 422 -1.65 -18.26 5.18
CA THR A 422 -2.87 -18.43 4.35
C THR A 422 -3.52 -17.08 4.03
N GLY A 423 -4.31 -17.03 2.95
CA GLY A 423 -5.06 -15.84 2.52
C GLY A 423 -4.17 -14.63 2.22
N HIS A 424 -2.94 -14.89 1.80
CA HIS A 424 -1.90 -13.87 1.73
C HIS A 424 -1.27 -13.80 0.35
N SER A 425 -0.78 -12.61 -0.02
CA SER A 425 -0.19 -12.38 -1.34
C SER A 425 1.31 -12.09 -1.24
N TYR A 426 2.05 -12.65 -2.17
CA TYR A 426 3.50 -12.69 -2.18
C TYR A 426 4.03 -12.17 -3.51
N SER A 427 5.21 -11.56 -3.47
CA SER A 427 5.87 -11.05 -4.68
C SER A 427 6.81 -12.09 -5.26
N VAL A 428 6.73 -12.37 -6.57
CA VAL A 428 7.78 -13.14 -7.26
C VAL A 428 8.87 -12.19 -7.74
N LEU A 429 10.01 -12.23 -7.06
CA LEU A 429 11.17 -11.37 -7.30
C LEU A 429 12.05 -11.88 -8.44
N MET A 430 12.19 -13.21 -8.58
CA MET A 430 13.02 -13.83 -9.60
C MET A 430 12.43 -15.15 -10.06
N VAL A 431 12.69 -15.51 -11.32
CA VAL A 431 12.32 -16.80 -11.92
C VAL A 431 13.60 -17.34 -12.56
N ARG A 432 13.94 -18.60 -12.28
CA ARG A 432 15.15 -19.26 -12.79
C ARG A 432 14.82 -20.67 -13.27
N GLN A 433 15.45 -21.08 -14.36
CA GLN A 433 15.39 -22.45 -14.87
C GLN A 433 16.82 -22.98 -15.02
N PHE A 434 17.02 -24.22 -14.60
CA PHE A 434 18.28 -24.93 -14.73
C PHE A 434 18.06 -26.23 -15.50
N VAL A 435 19.01 -26.59 -16.34
CA VAL A 435 18.98 -27.85 -17.11
C VAL A 435 19.55 -29.00 -16.27
N ILE A 436 20.61 -28.73 -15.50
CA ILE A 436 21.26 -29.70 -14.61
C ILE A 436 21.51 -29.04 -13.23
N PRO A 437 20.85 -29.50 -12.16
CA PRO A 437 19.70 -30.41 -12.18
C PRO A 437 18.52 -29.74 -12.91
N ARG A 438 17.59 -30.53 -13.43
CA ARG A 438 16.39 -30.02 -14.11
C ARG A 438 15.42 -29.44 -13.08
N VAL A 439 15.64 -28.18 -12.68
CA VAL A 439 14.83 -27.49 -11.67
C VAL A 439 14.38 -26.11 -12.14
N LYS A 440 13.16 -25.75 -11.74
CA LYS A 440 12.49 -24.47 -12.02
C LYS A 440 12.24 -23.79 -10.68
N LEU A 441 12.85 -22.64 -10.43
CA LEU A 441 12.84 -21.97 -9.12
C LEU A 441 12.23 -20.57 -9.19
N LEU A 442 11.43 -20.24 -8.18
CA LEU A 442 10.88 -18.92 -7.93
C LEU A 442 11.51 -18.33 -6.68
N LYS A 443 12.00 -17.08 -6.73
CA LYS A 443 12.33 -16.30 -5.53
C LYS A 443 11.09 -15.51 -5.14
N ILE A 444 10.55 -15.78 -3.96
CA ILE A 444 9.30 -15.23 -3.46
C ILE A 444 9.60 -14.36 -2.24
N ARG A 445 8.85 -13.27 -2.05
CA ARG A 445 8.86 -12.44 -0.84
C ARG A 445 7.52 -12.50 -0.13
N ASN A 446 7.59 -12.78 1.17
CA ASN A 446 6.55 -12.49 2.14
C ASN A 446 6.62 -11.00 2.52
N PRO A 447 5.57 -10.19 2.25
CA PRO A 447 5.56 -8.77 2.55
C PRO A 447 5.52 -8.45 4.05
N TRP A 448 5.16 -9.39 4.92
CA TRP A 448 5.17 -9.21 6.38
C TRP A 448 6.51 -9.54 7.05
N GLY A 449 7.57 -9.78 6.27
CA GLY A 449 8.93 -9.88 6.77
C GLY A 449 9.31 -11.24 7.36
N SER A 450 10.20 -11.22 8.36
CA SER A 450 11.15 -12.29 8.72
C SER A 450 10.61 -13.45 9.58
N GLY A 451 9.29 -13.67 9.63
CA GLY A 451 8.66 -14.67 10.50
C GLY A 451 8.43 -16.02 9.82
N ASP A 452 7.78 -15.99 8.65
CA ASP A 452 7.36 -17.18 7.91
C ASP A 452 8.14 -17.26 6.59
N GLU A 453 9.19 -18.08 6.57
CA GLU A 453 9.97 -18.41 5.37
C GLU A 453 9.83 -19.89 5.01
N TRP A 454 9.73 -20.18 3.72
CA TRP A 454 9.57 -21.54 3.18
C TRP A 454 10.58 -22.55 3.75
N THR A 455 10.04 -23.62 4.33
CA THR A 455 10.81 -24.67 5.01
C THR A 455 11.13 -25.88 4.12
N GLY A 456 10.50 -25.99 2.94
CA GLY A 456 10.65 -27.12 2.03
C GLY A 456 11.86 -27.06 1.09
N ALA A 457 11.75 -27.72 -0.07
CA ALA A 457 12.83 -27.81 -1.05
C ALA A 457 13.30 -26.42 -1.52
N TRP A 458 14.61 -26.23 -1.58
CA TRP A 458 15.24 -24.93 -1.89
C TRP A 458 14.92 -23.80 -0.90
N GLY A 459 14.28 -24.10 0.23
CA GLY A 459 14.24 -23.20 1.40
C GLY A 459 15.63 -22.90 1.94
N LYS A 460 15.73 -21.95 2.86
CA LYS A 460 17.01 -21.41 3.38
C LYS A 460 18.02 -22.48 3.81
N ASN A 461 17.54 -23.49 4.53
CA ASN A 461 18.36 -24.58 5.09
C ASN A 461 18.36 -25.86 4.24
N SER A 462 17.87 -25.80 2.99
CA SER A 462 17.74 -26.98 2.14
C SER A 462 19.10 -27.56 1.73
N THR A 463 19.24 -28.88 1.83
CA THR A 463 20.43 -29.63 1.36
C THR A 463 20.63 -29.51 -0.16
N GLY A 464 19.59 -29.14 -0.92
CA GLY A 464 19.69 -28.88 -2.36
C GLY A 464 20.73 -27.79 -2.71
N TRP A 465 20.90 -26.80 -1.83
CA TRP A 465 21.93 -25.77 -2.00
C TRP A 465 23.35 -26.30 -1.87
N GLN A 466 23.57 -27.31 -1.02
CA GLN A 466 24.88 -27.93 -0.81
C GLN A 466 25.22 -28.87 -1.97
N LYS A 467 24.23 -29.63 -2.46
CA LYS A 467 24.39 -30.57 -3.58
C LYS A 467 24.62 -29.89 -4.93
N HIS A 468 24.08 -28.69 -5.15
CA HIS A 468 24.11 -28.00 -6.44
C HIS A 468 24.71 -26.59 -6.34
N SER A 469 26.05 -26.53 -6.34
CA SER A 469 26.82 -25.28 -6.16
C SER A 469 26.54 -24.22 -7.23
N LEU A 470 26.32 -24.61 -8.49
CA LEU A 470 25.97 -23.69 -9.59
C LEU A 470 24.60 -23.04 -9.38
N VAL A 471 23.60 -23.83 -8.94
CA VAL A 471 22.26 -23.32 -8.64
C VAL A 471 22.34 -22.34 -7.48
N ARG A 472 23.06 -22.69 -6.41
CA ARG A 472 23.31 -21.80 -5.26
C ARG A 472 23.99 -20.49 -5.66
N ARG A 473 25.00 -20.54 -6.53
CA ARG A 473 25.72 -19.34 -7.02
C ARG A 473 24.81 -18.41 -7.82
N SER A 474 23.90 -18.97 -8.63
CA SER A 474 22.96 -18.21 -9.46
C SER A 474 21.80 -17.62 -8.64
N CYS A 475 21.29 -18.37 -7.68
CA CYS A 475 20.14 -17.99 -6.85
C CYS A 475 20.49 -17.11 -5.65
N LYS A 476 21.71 -17.26 -5.09
CA LYS A 476 22.18 -16.52 -3.90
C LYS A 476 21.11 -16.51 -2.78
N PRO A 477 20.73 -17.68 -2.22
CA PRO A 477 19.72 -17.75 -1.16
C PRO A 477 20.13 -16.87 0.03
N SER A 478 19.15 -16.23 0.68
CA SER A 478 19.42 -15.34 1.80
C SER A 478 19.99 -16.12 2.99
N LYS A 479 20.93 -15.49 3.71
CA LYS A 479 21.51 -16.06 4.94
C LYS A 479 20.74 -15.59 6.18
N VAL A 480 20.05 -14.48 6.09
CA VAL A 480 19.23 -13.89 7.15
C VAL A 480 17.77 -14.18 6.88
N SER A 481 16.92 -14.06 7.90
CA SER A 481 15.47 -14.07 7.65
C SER A 481 15.08 -12.67 7.18
N ASP A 482 14.90 -12.48 5.88
CA ASP A 482 14.56 -11.20 5.26
C ASP A 482 13.18 -11.22 4.58
N GLY A 483 12.42 -12.30 4.82
CA GLY A 483 11.13 -12.57 4.21
C GLY A 483 11.24 -13.03 2.76
N THR A 484 12.45 -13.31 2.25
CA THR A 484 12.64 -13.85 0.89
C THR A 484 13.14 -15.29 0.92
N PHE A 485 12.51 -16.13 0.12
CA PHE A 485 12.87 -17.54 0.00
C PHE A 485 12.80 -17.99 -1.46
N TRP A 486 13.46 -19.11 -1.75
CA TRP A 486 13.34 -19.78 -3.03
C TRP A 486 12.46 -21.01 -2.87
N MET A 487 11.69 -21.32 -3.90
CA MET A 487 10.77 -22.45 -3.93
C MET A 487 10.80 -23.07 -5.32
N GLU A 488 10.67 -24.40 -5.39
CA GLU A 488 10.53 -25.09 -6.67
C GLU A 488 9.12 -24.88 -7.26
N TRP A 489 9.04 -24.78 -8.59
CA TRP A 489 7.77 -24.62 -9.30
C TRP A 489 6.73 -25.67 -8.90
N ARG A 490 7.16 -26.91 -8.70
CA ARG A 490 6.29 -28.04 -8.30
C ARG A 490 5.65 -27.82 -6.94
N ASP A 491 6.36 -27.18 -6.01
CA ASP A 491 5.80 -26.81 -4.71
C ASP A 491 4.92 -25.58 -4.83
N ALA A 492 5.33 -24.60 -5.64
CA ALA A 492 4.57 -23.37 -5.84
C ALA A 492 3.14 -23.67 -6.31
N VAL A 493 2.94 -24.55 -7.29
CA VAL A 493 1.60 -24.91 -7.78
C VAL A 493 0.73 -25.65 -6.76
N GLN A 494 1.31 -26.18 -5.69
CA GLN A 494 0.59 -26.88 -4.61
C GLN A 494 0.23 -25.97 -3.42
N PHE A 495 1.00 -24.89 -3.20
CA PHE A 495 0.82 -23.96 -2.07
C PHE A 495 0.22 -22.60 -2.48
N PHE A 496 0.15 -22.29 -3.77
CA PHE A 496 -0.45 -21.06 -4.27
C PHE A 496 -1.58 -21.38 -5.25
N GLU A 497 -2.64 -20.58 -5.22
CA GLU A 497 -3.82 -20.76 -6.09
C GLU A 497 -3.66 -20.09 -7.46
N GLY A 498 -2.60 -19.30 -7.63
CA GLY A 498 -2.39 -18.45 -8.79
C GLY A 498 -2.10 -17.01 -8.37
N GLY A 499 -2.55 -16.07 -9.18
CA GLY A 499 -2.25 -14.66 -9.01
C GLY A 499 -2.28 -13.91 -10.34
N GLY A 500 -1.43 -12.91 -10.47
CA GLY A 500 -1.36 -12.11 -11.69
C GLY A 500 -0.08 -11.32 -11.87
N VAL A 501 0.00 -10.69 -13.03
CA VAL A 501 1.13 -9.88 -13.47
C VAL A 501 0.67 -8.46 -13.78
N CYS A 502 1.39 -7.48 -13.26
CA CYS A 502 1.24 -6.08 -13.66
C CYS A 502 2.27 -5.77 -14.75
N MET A 503 1.76 -5.43 -15.95
CA MET A 503 2.54 -5.18 -17.16
C MET A 503 3.17 -3.78 -17.13
N VAL A 504 4.16 -3.61 -16.25
CA VAL A 504 4.80 -2.34 -15.99
C VAL A 504 5.54 -1.81 -17.23
N LYS A 505 5.16 -0.61 -17.69
CA LYS A 505 5.79 0.11 -18.81
C LYS A 505 6.36 1.46 -18.36
N LYS A 506 7.26 1.47 -17.37
CA LYS A 506 7.81 2.71 -16.75
C LYS A 506 8.30 3.76 -17.75
N ALA A 507 8.89 3.32 -18.86
CA ALA A 507 9.46 4.21 -19.85
C ALA A 507 8.44 4.79 -20.84
N TRP A 508 7.20 4.32 -20.83
CA TRP A 508 6.17 4.68 -21.80
C TRP A 508 5.37 5.90 -21.33
N TYR A 509 4.88 6.67 -22.30
CA TYR A 509 3.90 7.72 -22.07
C TYR A 509 2.54 7.08 -21.79
N GLN A 510 1.79 7.66 -20.85
CA GLN A 510 0.45 7.20 -20.51
C GLN A 510 -0.57 8.29 -20.82
N TYR A 511 -1.68 7.88 -21.41
CA TYR A 511 -2.81 8.74 -21.76
C TYR A 511 -4.10 8.13 -21.23
N ARG A 512 -5.00 8.92 -20.66
CA ARG A 512 -6.31 8.47 -20.14
C ARG A 512 -7.42 9.32 -20.72
N PHE A 513 -8.32 8.68 -21.46
CA PHE A 513 -9.43 9.30 -22.19
C PHE A 513 -10.74 8.88 -21.51
N PRO A 514 -11.37 9.76 -20.71
CA PRO A 514 -12.65 9.47 -20.10
C PRO A 514 -13.75 9.55 -21.18
N GLY A 515 -14.78 8.75 -21.02
CA GLY A 515 -15.94 8.72 -21.89
C GLY A 515 -17.14 8.07 -21.22
N GLN A 516 -18.26 8.08 -21.92
CA GLN A 516 -19.50 7.42 -21.55
C GLN A 516 -20.02 6.54 -22.68
N PHE A 517 -20.68 5.45 -22.31
CA PHE A 517 -21.51 4.64 -23.18
C PHE A 517 -22.97 5.07 -23.08
N ILE A 518 -23.63 5.30 -24.22
CA ILE A 518 -25.08 5.43 -24.32
C ILE A 518 -25.57 4.18 -25.05
N GLY A 519 -26.06 3.19 -24.31
CA GLY A 519 -26.19 1.84 -24.85
C GLY A 519 -24.82 1.26 -25.19
N ILE A 520 -24.70 0.69 -26.38
CA ILE A 520 -23.43 0.14 -26.87
C ILE A 520 -22.52 1.19 -27.52
N ILE A 521 -22.97 2.45 -27.61
CA ILE A 521 -22.31 3.50 -28.38
C ILE A 521 -21.34 4.26 -27.46
N PRO A 522 -20.02 4.24 -27.73
CA PRO A 522 -19.06 5.06 -26.99
C PRO A 522 -19.08 6.51 -27.48
N SER A 523 -19.07 7.45 -26.54
CA SER A 523 -18.90 8.88 -26.82
C SER A 523 -17.54 9.27 -27.40
N VAL A 524 -16.51 8.41 -27.24
CA VAL A 524 -15.17 8.63 -27.79
C VAL A 524 -14.54 7.34 -28.29
N VAL A 525 -13.95 7.42 -29.48
CA VAL A 525 -13.10 6.42 -30.14
C VAL A 525 -11.77 7.07 -30.50
N LEU A 526 -10.67 6.31 -30.40
CA LEU A 526 -9.36 6.82 -30.82
C LEU A 526 -9.12 6.44 -32.29
N LYS A 527 -8.85 7.44 -33.13
CA LYS A 527 -8.30 7.26 -34.47
C LYS A 527 -6.79 7.39 -34.40
N ILE A 528 -6.08 6.32 -34.78
CA ILE A 528 -4.62 6.23 -34.70
C ILE A 528 -4.02 6.16 -36.09
N GLU A 529 -3.13 7.10 -36.36
CA GLU A 529 -2.32 7.15 -37.58
C GLU A 529 -0.84 7.11 -37.19
N LEU A 530 -0.07 6.28 -37.89
CA LEU A 530 1.35 6.07 -37.60
C LEU A 530 2.16 6.04 -38.89
N ARG A 531 3.45 6.39 -38.80
CA ARG A 531 4.40 6.30 -39.92
C ARG A 531 5.36 5.10 -39.85
N LYS A 532 5.47 4.49 -38.67
CA LYS A 532 6.35 3.34 -38.41
C LYS A 532 5.62 2.35 -37.52
N LYS A 533 5.96 1.06 -37.66
CA LYS A 533 5.47 0.02 -36.77
C LYS A 533 5.71 0.41 -35.32
N GLN A 534 4.67 0.31 -34.51
CA GLN A 534 4.75 0.70 -33.10
C GLN A 534 3.85 -0.15 -32.23
N LYS A 535 4.44 -0.66 -31.13
CA LYS A 535 3.71 -1.35 -30.08
C LYS A 535 2.97 -0.36 -29.19
N LEU A 536 1.69 -0.62 -28.93
CA LEU A 536 0.82 0.16 -28.06
C LEU A 536 0.09 -0.79 -27.09
N LEU A 537 -0.31 -0.26 -25.94
CA LEU A 537 -1.09 -1.00 -24.96
C LEU A 537 -2.31 -0.17 -24.56
N PHE A 538 -3.50 -0.73 -24.72
CA PHE A 538 -4.77 -0.12 -24.36
C PHE A 538 -5.38 -0.77 -23.13
N THR A 539 -6.08 0.01 -22.32
CA THR A 539 -6.88 -0.49 -21.19
C THR A 539 -8.26 0.14 -21.23
N LEU A 540 -9.31 -0.59 -20.91
CA LEU A 540 -10.65 -0.05 -20.75
C LEU A 540 -11.12 -0.36 -19.34
N SER A 541 -11.39 0.70 -18.57
CA SER A 541 -11.79 0.62 -17.16
C SER A 541 -13.24 1.10 -17.00
N GLN A 542 -14.02 0.41 -16.18
CA GLN A 542 -15.34 0.87 -15.70
C GLN A 542 -15.28 1.25 -14.22
N LYS A 543 -16.37 1.80 -13.67
CA LYS A 543 -16.46 2.21 -12.27
C LYS A 543 -16.29 1.00 -11.33
N ASP A 544 -15.46 1.16 -10.30
CA ASP A 544 -15.28 0.15 -9.25
C ASP A 544 -16.53 0.00 -8.36
N ARG A 545 -16.86 -1.24 -8.00
CA ARG A 545 -18.06 -1.58 -7.22
C ARG A 545 -17.95 -1.27 -5.73
N ARG A 546 -16.74 -1.09 -5.19
CA ARG A 546 -16.48 -1.00 -3.74
C ARG A 546 -17.22 0.15 -3.04
N LEU A 547 -17.54 1.21 -3.79
CA LEU A 547 -18.29 2.37 -3.32
C LEU A 547 -19.77 2.37 -3.73
N GLN A 548 -20.22 1.36 -4.48
CA GLN A 548 -21.60 1.30 -4.91
C GLN A 548 -22.48 0.82 -3.77
N ASN A 549 -23.67 1.43 -3.68
CA ASN A 549 -24.73 0.93 -2.82
C ASN A 549 -25.04 -0.52 -3.25
N PRO A 550 -25.16 -1.49 -2.31
CA PRO A 550 -25.66 -2.82 -2.64
C PRO A 550 -26.97 -2.83 -3.44
N ASP A 551 -27.81 -1.83 -3.25
CA ASP A 551 -29.07 -1.68 -3.98
C ASP A 551 -28.93 -0.97 -5.34
N ASP A 552 -27.70 -0.60 -5.75
CA ASP A 552 -27.44 0.00 -7.07
C ASP A 552 -27.68 -1.07 -8.15
N PRO A 553 -28.62 -0.86 -9.09
CA PRO A 553 -28.89 -1.82 -10.16
C PRO A 553 -27.70 -2.01 -11.13
N ASP A 554 -26.69 -1.16 -11.05
CA ASP A 554 -25.41 -1.27 -11.76
C ASP A 554 -24.24 -1.64 -10.84
N GLN A 555 -24.51 -2.26 -9.68
CA GLN A 555 -23.48 -2.80 -8.80
C GLN A 555 -22.65 -3.90 -9.48
N LEU A 556 -23.14 -4.54 -10.54
CA LEU A 556 -22.39 -5.54 -11.30
C LEU A 556 -21.66 -4.91 -12.50
N TYR A 557 -20.34 -5.12 -12.56
CA TYR A 557 -19.50 -4.97 -13.75
C TYR A 557 -20.20 -5.54 -14.96
N LYS A 558 -20.22 -4.76 -16.02
CA LYS A 558 -20.70 -5.18 -17.32
C LYS A 558 -19.55 -5.83 -18.09
N GLY A 559 -19.89 -6.64 -19.11
CA GLY A 559 -18.88 -7.20 -20.00
C GLY A 559 -18.21 -6.09 -20.80
N LEU A 560 -16.88 -6.01 -20.78
CA LEU A 560 -16.10 -5.04 -21.54
C LEU A 560 -15.33 -5.73 -22.67
N LEU A 561 -15.07 -4.98 -23.74
CA LEU A 561 -14.25 -5.41 -24.87
C LEU A 561 -13.57 -4.18 -25.50
N ILE A 562 -12.33 -4.32 -25.93
CA ILE A 562 -11.67 -3.37 -26.82
C ILE A 562 -11.59 -4.01 -28.20
N SER A 563 -12.14 -3.35 -29.22
CA SER A 563 -11.92 -3.76 -30.61
C SER A 563 -11.04 -2.76 -31.33
N VAL A 564 -10.08 -3.27 -32.10
CA VAL A 564 -9.26 -2.44 -32.99
C VAL A 564 -9.59 -2.80 -34.43
N THR A 565 -9.92 -1.79 -35.24
CA THR A 565 -10.07 -1.93 -36.69
C THR A 565 -8.86 -1.36 -37.42
N GLY A 566 -8.58 -1.88 -38.61
CA GLY A 566 -7.60 -1.33 -39.54
C GLY A 566 -8.14 -1.34 -40.97
N HIS A 567 -7.52 -0.55 -41.84
CA HIS A 567 -7.90 -0.42 -43.24
C HIS A 567 -7.51 -1.66 -44.05
N ASN A 568 -8.45 -2.15 -44.85
CA ASN A 568 -8.25 -3.16 -45.88
C ASN A 568 -8.23 -2.48 -47.25
N ALA A 569 -7.03 -2.25 -47.79
CA ALA A 569 -6.86 -1.57 -49.08
C ALA A 569 -7.49 -2.33 -50.26
N GLN A 570 -7.56 -3.67 -50.21
CA GLN A 570 -8.14 -4.47 -51.30
C GLN A 570 -9.66 -4.31 -51.38
N LYS A 571 -10.33 -4.20 -50.23
CA LYS A 571 -11.79 -4.08 -50.15
C LYS A 571 -12.28 -2.63 -50.02
N GLY A 572 -11.38 -1.68 -49.76
CA GLY A 572 -11.74 -0.30 -49.45
C GLY A 572 -12.50 -0.15 -48.13
N THR A 573 -12.47 -1.15 -47.24
CA THR A 573 -13.22 -1.19 -45.98
C THR A 573 -12.32 -1.04 -44.77
N GLN A 574 -12.92 -0.81 -43.61
CA GLN A 574 -12.31 -1.08 -42.31
C GLN A 574 -12.64 -2.53 -41.90
N GLN A 575 -11.71 -3.19 -41.21
CA GLN A 575 -11.91 -4.54 -40.70
C GLN A 575 -11.33 -4.72 -39.29
N ILE A 576 -11.89 -5.62 -38.49
CA ILE A 576 -11.34 -5.99 -37.18
C ILE A 576 -9.97 -6.62 -37.35
N VAL A 577 -8.98 -6.10 -36.63
CA VAL A 577 -7.61 -6.63 -36.61
C VAL A 577 -7.21 -7.20 -35.25
N ALA A 578 -7.88 -6.79 -34.17
CA ALA A 578 -7.65 -7.32 -32.83
C ALA A 578 -8.89 -7.10 -31.94
N LEU A 579 -9.13 -8.06 -31.06
CA LEU A 579 -10.11 -8.01 -29.98
C LEU A 579 -9.37 -8.32 -28.67
N SER A 580 -9.68 -7.60 -27.59
CA SER A 580 -9.08 -7.88 -26.27
C SER A 580 -9.59 -9.21 -25.71
N THR A 581 -8.72 -9.95 -25.04
CA THR A 581 -9.10 -11.09 -24.19
C THR A 581 -8.74 -10.81 -22.73
N ASP A 582 -8.91 -11.81 -21.87
CA ASP A 582 -8.47 -11.77 -20.46
C ASP A 582 -6.95 -11.56 -20.34
N ASN A 583 -6.17 -12.06 -21.31
CA ASN A 583 -4.74 -11.83 -21.46
C ASN A 583 -4.48 -10.71 -22.48
N PRO A 584 -3.95 -9.54 -22.07
CA PRO A 584 -3.69 -8.42 -22.96
C PRO A 584 -2.76 -8.74 -24.16
N GLU A 585 -1.94 -9.80 -24.09
CA GLU A 585 -1.03 -10.18 -25.16
C GLU A 585 -1.67 -11.12 -26.21
N VAL A 586 -2.89 -11.62 -25.98
CA VAL A 586 -3.62 -12.53 -26.86
C VAL A 586 -4.81 -11.80 -27.49
N HIS A 587 -4.96 -11.90 -28.81
CA HIS A 587 -5.95 -11.08 -29.55
C HIS A 587 -6.49 -11.77 -30.81
N PRO A 588 -7.45 -12.71 -30.67
CA PRO A 588 -8.09 -13.35 -31.80
C PRO A 588 -9.04 -12.36 -32.51
N PRO A 589 -8.90 -12.12 -33.83
CA PRO A 589 -9.74 -11.15 -34.53
C PRO A 589 -11.18 -11.63 -34.79
N GLU A 590 -11.48 -12.90 -34.56
CA GLU A 590 -12.74 -13.54 -34.95
C GLU A 590 -13.70 -13.80 -33.78
N LYS A 591 -13.25 -13.65 -32.53
CA LYS A 591 -14.02 -14.06 -31.34
C LYS A 591 -14.37 -12.85 -30.46
N TYR A 592 -15.63 -12.46 -30.47
CA TYR A 592 -16.16 -11.39 -29.63
C TYR A 592 -16.45 -11.89 -28.21
N GLU A 593 -15.42 -11.93 -27.36
CA GLU A 593 -15.56 -12.28 -25.95
C GLU A 593 -15.58 -11.03 -25.07
N TYR A 594 -16.73 -10.73 -24.48
CA TYR A 594 -16.87 -9.66 -23.51
C TYR A 594 -16.48 -10.18 -22.12
N ILE A 595 -15.57 -9.48 -21.46
CA ILE A 595 -15.00 -9.90 -20.18
C ILE A 595 -15.69 -9.14 -19.07
N VAL A 596 -16.31 -9.88 -18.14
CA VAL A 596 -16.94 -9.30 -16.95
C VAL A 596 -15.86 -9.02 -15.90
N ALA A 597 -15.23 -7.86 -16.01
CA ALA A 597 -14.16 -7.42 -15.11
C ALA A 597 -14.17 -5.90 -14.95
N ARG A 598 -13.49 -5.41 -13.91
CA ARG A 598 -13.29 -3.97 -13.72
C ARG A 598 -12.54 -3.33 -14.88
N ASP A 599 -11.61 -4.09 -15.48
CA ASP A 599 -10.70 -3.63 -16.51
C ASP A 599 -10.46 -4.74 -17.55
N VAL A 600 -10.25 -4.33 -18.81
CA VAL A 600 -9.73 -5.18 -19.89
C VAL A 600 -8.53 -4.51 -20.55
N GLY A 601 -7.60 -5.30 -21.09
CA GLY A 601 -6.37 -4.80 -21.71
C GLY A 601 -6.13 -5.39 -23.09
N LEU A 602 -5.37 -4.66 -23.92
CA LEU A 602 -4.96 -5.12 -25.24
C LEU A 602 -3.60 -4.52 -25.61
N GLU A 603 -2.59 -5.35 -25.80
CA GLU A 603 -1.26 -4.97 -26.30
C GLU A 603 -1.12 -5.45 -27.75
N LEU A 604 -0.88 -4.52 -28.67
CA LEU A 604 -0.66 -4.86 -30.08
C LEU A 604 0.42 -4.01 -30.75
N GLU A 605 1.03 -4.57 -31.79
CA GLU A 605 1.90 -3.84 -32.70
C GLU A 605 1.12 -3.42 -33.94
N LEU A 606 1.01 -2.11 -34.16
CA LEU A 606 0.31 -1.54 -35.30
C LEU A 606 1.25 -1.37 -36.49
N ASP A 607 0.82 -1.83 -37.67
CA ASP A 607 1.51 -1.63 -38.94
C ASP A 607 0.90 -0.46 -39.72
N PRO A 608 1.67 0.59 -40.06
CA PRO A 608 1.11 1.77 -40.73
C PRO A 608 0.42 1.47 -42.07
N THR A 609 0.77 0.35 -42.73
CA THR A 609 0.15 -0.09 -43.99
C THR A 609 -1.33 -0.48 -43.84
N LYS A 610 -1.79 -0.75 -42.61
CA LYS A 610 -3.18 -1.07 -42.27
C LYS A 610 -3.89 0.10 -41.58
N GLY A 611 -3.30 1.30 -41.59
CA GLY A 611 -3.89 2.51 -41.03
C GLY A 611 -4.94 3.16 -41.97
N PRO A 612 -5.79 4.06 -41.47
CA PRO A 612 -5.93 4.44 -40.07
C PRO A 612 -6.55 3.32 -39.22
N PHE A 613 -6.19 3.29 -37.93
CA PHE A 613 -6.74 2.35 -36.97
C PHE A 613 -7.78 3.02 -36.06
N TYR A 614 -8.79 2.26 -35.66
CA TYR A 614 -9.80 2.73 -34.69
C TYR A 614 -9.79 1.85 -33.47
N VAL A 615 -9.56 2.45 -32.29
CA VAL A 615 -9.65 1.76 -31.00
C VAL A 615 -10.99 2.09 -30.38
N ILE A 616 -11.87 1.10 -30.38
CA ILE A 616 -13.29 1.25 -30.05
C ILE A 616 -13.56 0.55 -28.71
N PRO A 617 -13.85 1.31 -27.64
CA PRO A 617 -14.40 0.77 -26.40
C PRO A 617 -15.75 0.12 -26.66
N ARG A 618 -16.01 -1.03 -26.03
CA ARG A 618 -17.29 -1.71 -26.10
C ARG A 618 -17.74 -2.21 -24.74
N ILE A 619 -19.06 -2.30 -24.59
CA ILE A 619 -19.73 -2.76 -23.39
C ILE A 619 -20.91 -3.66 -23.78
N MET A 620 -21.15 -4.70 -23.00
CA MET A 620 -22.32 -5.57 -23.10
C MET A 620 -23.40 -5.03 -22.18
N THR A 621 -24.36 -4.27 -22.70
CA THR A 621 -25.38 -3.58 -21.88
C THR A 621 -26.70 -4.33 -21.80
N THR A 622 -27.39 -4.17 -20.66
CA THR A 622 -28.86 -4.03 -20.59
C THR A 622 -29.14 -2.59 -20.15
N ASN A 623 -29.66 -1.76 -21.04
CA ASN A 623 -29.59 -0.30 -20.95
C ASN A 623 -30.67 0.34 -20.04
N GLN A 624 -30.97 -0.28 -18.90
CA GLN A 624 -32.15 0.10 -18.09
C GLN A 624 -31.94 1.38 -17.26
N ASN A 625 -30.68 1.82 -17.01
CA ASN A 625 -30.37 2.84 -16.00
C ASN A 625 -29.42 3.97 -16.50
N GLY A 626 -29.53 4.38 -17.77
CA GLY A 626 -28.76 5.52 -18.31
C GLY A 626 -27.27 5.28 -18.62
N PRO A 627 -26.52 6.34 -18.98
CA PRO A 627 -25.15 6.24 -19.49
C PRO A 627 -24.16 5.59 -18.52
N LYS A 628 -23.14 4.91 -19.07
CA LYS A 628 -22.09 4.22 -18.28
C LYS A 628 -20.72 4.83 -18.53
N ASP A 629 -20.09 5.33 -17.47
CA ASP A 629 -18.74 5.91 -17.55
C ASP A 629 -17.67 4.85 -17.83
N PHE A 630 -16.68 5.23 -18.61
CA PHE A 630 -15.46 4.45 -18.83
C PHE A 630 -14.23 5.35 -18.92
N THR A 631 -13.06 4.75 -18.71
CA THR A 631 -11.78 5.37 -19.07
C THR A 631 -11.00 4.46 -20.01
N LEU A 632 -10.71 4.95 -21.22
CA LEU A 632 -9.80 4.30 -22.15
C LEU A 632 -8.37 4.81 -21.90
N GLY A 633 -7.49 3.91 -21.49
CA GLY A 633 -6.06 4.15 -21.36
C GLY A 633 -5.30 3.78 -22.63
N MET A 634 -4.25 4.52 -22.94
CA MET A 634 -3.26 4.18 -23.96
C MET A 634 -1.86 4.39 -23.40
N LEU A 635 -0.99 3.38 -23.56
CA LEU A 635 0.43 3.47 -23.29
C LEU A 635 1.19 3.39 -24.60
N ALA A 636 2.15 4.30 -24.77
CA ALA A 636 2.96 4.39 -25.98
C ALA A 636 4.45 4.55 -25.64
N PRO A 637 5.37 3.86 -26.32
CA PRO A 637 6.80 4.03 -26.12
C PRO A 637 7.27 5.44 -26.51
N ASN A 638 6.63 6.04 -27.53
CA ASN A 638 6.93 7.37 -28.03
C ASN A 638 5.78 8.34 -27.74
N LYS A 639 6.12 9.62 -27.57
CA LYS A 639 5.13 10.68 -27.38
C LYS A 639 4.29 10.81 -28.67
N SER A 640 2.99 10.99 -28.51
CA SER A 640 2.12 11.36 -29.64
C SER A 640 2.53 12.73 -30.23
N THR A 641 2.59 12.80 -31.56
CA THR A 641 2.99 13.98 -32.34
C THR A 641 2.29 13.99 -33.70
N ALA A 642 2.23 15.16 -34.35
CA ALA A 642 1.64 15.30 -35.68
C ALA A 642 2.32 14.45 -36.76
N ARG A 643 3.64 14.21 -36.65
CA ARG A 643 4.46 13.52 -37.66
C ARG A 643 4.83 12.07 -37.29
N GLY A 644 4.39 11.57 -36.15
CA GLY A 644 4.76 10.26 -35.61
C GLY A 644 3.53 9.41 -35.30
N LEU A 645 3.23 9.28 -34.01
CA LEU A 645 1.98 8.69 -33.51
C LEU A 645 0.92 9.79 -33.40
N ARG A 646 0.03 9.90 -34.38
CA ARG A 646 -1.10 10.83 -34.34
C ARG A 646 -2.31 10.12 -33.76
N VAL A 647 -2.88 10.71 -32.72
CA VAL A 647 -4.07 10.19 -32.03
C VAL A 647 -5.11 11.29 -32.00
N SER A 648 -6.20 11.04 -32.71
CA SER A 648 -7.36 11.93 -32.84
C SER A 648 -8.56 11.30 -32.14
N PHE A 649 -9.46 12.14 -31.65
CA PHE A 649 -10.66 11.69 -30.99
C PHE A 649 -11.83 11.83 -31.94
N VAL A 650 -12.57 10.74 -32.14
CA VAL A 650 -13.74 10.71 -33.02
C VAL A 650 -14.93 10.10 -32.31
N HIS A 651 -16.12 10.50 -32.73
CA HIS A 651 -17.37 9.81 -32.47
C HIS A 651 -17.77 9.04 -33.72
N LEU A 652 -18.19 7.79 -33.55
CA LEU A 652 -18.72 6.97 -34.63
C LEU A 652 -20.24 7.09 -34.63
N PRO A 653 -20.90 7.15 -35.81
CA PRO A 653 -22.35 7.24 -35.85
C PRO A 653 -22.99 5.97 -35.27
N ASP A 654 -24.16 6.11 -34.66
CA ASP A 654 -24.92 5.00 -34.04
C ASP A 654 -25.26 3.87 -35.03
N THR A 655 -25.27 4.19 -36.32
CA THR A 655 -25.48 3.26 -37.44
C THR A 655 -24.22 2.52 -37.87
N CYS A 656 -23.06 2.84 -37.30
CA CYS A 656 -21.79 2.22 -37.66
C CYS A 656 -21.85 0.69 -37.45
N PRO A 657 -21.71 -0.14 -38.51
CA PRO A 657 -21.94 -1.58 -38.43
C PRO A 657 -21.04 -2.27 -37.41
N THR A 658 -19.80 -1.77 -37.24
CA THR A 658 -18.85 -2.38 -36.31
C THR A 658 -19.38 -2.43 -34.89
N LEU A 659 -20.18 -1.43 -34.45
CA LEU A 659 -20.76 -1.41 -33.10
C LEU A 659 -21.69 -2.61 -32.84
N ARG A 660 -22.21 -3.24 -33.90
CA ARG A 660 -23.03 -4.47 -33.88
C ARG A 660 -22.24 -5.71 -34.32
N ASN A 661 -20.95 -5.73 -34.00
CA ASN A 661 -20.00 -6.82 -34.27
C ASN A 661 -19.79 -7.17 -35.76
N VAL A 662 -20.11 -6.28 -36.69
CA VAL A 662 -19.77 -6.48 -38.11
C VAL A 662 -18.26 -6.35 -38.32
N VAL A 663 -17.65 -7.40 -38.86
CA VAL A 663 -16.19 -7.54 -38.98
C VAL A 663 -15.58 -6.62 -40.03
N SER A 664 -16.23 -6.46 -41.19
CA SER A 664 -15.76 -5.61 -42.30
C SER A 664 -16.86 -4.65 -42.73
N PHE A 665 -16.55 -3.36 -42.85
CA PHE A 665 -17.55 -2.31 -43.08
C PHE A 665 -16.94 -1.07 -43.74
N PRO A 666 -17.70 -0.30 -44.52
CA PRO A 666 -17.28 1.02 -44.97
C PRO A 666 -17.28 2.00 -43.79
N MET A 667 -16.23 2.82 -43.67
CA MET A 667 -16.15 3.86 -42.63
C MET A 667 -16.71 5.17 -43.16
N ASN A 668 -17.92 5.54 -42.73
CA ASN A 668 -18.62 6.76 -43.14
C ASN A 668 -19.15 7.50 -41.90
N GLY A 669 -19.14 8.83 -41.93
CA GLY A 669 -19.82 9.67 -40.93
C GLY A 669 -19.13 9.80 -39.57
N GLU A 670 -17.83 9.52 -39.47
CA GLU A 670 -17.07 9.87 -38.26
C GLU A 670 -17.04 11.39 -38.05
N ALA A 671 -17.13 11.83 -36.79
CA ALA A 671 -17.06 13.24 -36.43
C ALA A 671 -15.95 13.47 -35.40
N ALA A 672 -15.17 14.54 -35.53
CA ALA A 672 -14.18 14.91 -34.51
C ALA A 672 -14.90 15.23 -33.19
N THR A 673 -14.35 14.76 -32.06
CA THR A 673 -14.89 15.05 -30.74
C THR A 673 -13.84 15.69 -29.84
N HIS A 674 -14.27 16.60 -28.97
CA HIS A 674 -13.37 17.29 -28.05
C HIS A 674 -13.28 16.53 -26.73
N VAL A 675 -12.07 16.17 -26.31
CA VAL A 675 -11.84 15.34 -25.13
C VAL A 675 -10.91 16.04 -24.17
N ARG A 676 -11.30 16.06 -22.88
CA ARG A 676 -10.41 16.38 -21.76
C ARG A 676 -9.77 15.10 -21.26
N PHE A 677 -8.45 14.98 -21.36
CA PHE A 677 -7.71 13.74 -21.08
C PHE A 677 -6.50 13.99 -20.20
N GLN A 678 -6.00 12.93 -19.54
CA GLN A 678 -4.74 12.97 -18.81
C GLN A 678 -3.57 12.51 -19.67
N TYR A 679 -2.44 13.16 -19.47
CA TYR A 679 -1.15 12.80 -20.04
C TYR A 679 -0.11 12.70 -18.93
N LYS A 680 0.62 11.59 -18.88
CA LYS A 680 1.73 11.35 -17.95
C LYS A 680 2.97 10.93 -18.73
N LYS A 681 4.03 11.73 -18.61
CA LYS A 681 5.36 11.38 -19.14
C LYS A 681 6.09 10.41 -18.21
N ARG A 682 7.15 9.78 -18.72
CA ARG A 682 8.07 8.95 -17.92
C ARG A 682 8.54 9.71 -16.67
N GLY A 683 8.31 9.14 -15.49
CA GLY A 683 8.69 9.75 -14.21
C GLY A 683 8.08 11.13 -13.94
N GLY A 684 6.99 11.48 -14.62
CA GLY A 684 6.24 12.72 -14.41
C GLY A 684 4.97 12.48 -13.60
N ALA A 685 4.40 13.56 -13.08
CA ALA A 685 3.02 13.57 -12.63
C ALA A 685 2.05 13.62 -13.82
N PRO A 686 0.82 13.09 -13.69
CA PRO A 686 -0.23 13.29 -14.69
C PRO A 686 -0.54 14.78 -14.83
N ARG A 687 -0.96 15.18 -16.04
CA ARG A 687 -1.42 16.53 -16.36
C ARG A 687 -2.64 16.43 -17.25
N VAL A 688 -3.62 17.30 -17.05
CA VAL A 688 -4.79 17.38 -17.92
C VAL A 688 -4.54 18.27 -19.14
N LYS A 689 -5.05 17.82 -20.28
CA LYS A 689 -5.08 18.51 -21.56
C LYS A 689 -6.47 18.42 -22.17
N ALA A 690 -6.79 19.29 -23.11
CA ALA A 690 -8.06 19.25 -23.84
C ALA A 690 -7.86 19.60 -25.32
N GLY A 691 -8.60 18.93 -26.19
CA GLY A 691 -8.56 19.16 -27.63
C GLY A 691 -9.24 18.03 -28.41
N ILE A 692 -9.11 18.08 -29.73
CA ILE A 692 -9.61 17.04 -30.66
C ILE A 692 -8.52 16.01 -31.05
N THR A 693 -7.26 16.30 -30.72
CA THR A 693 -6.11 15.41 -30.90
C THR A 693 -5.19 15.48 -29.70
N VAL A 694 -4.37 14.46 -29.48
CA VAL A 694 -3.40 14.45 -28.37
C VAL A 694 -2.29 15.51 -28.56
N PHE A 695 -1.90 15.79 -29.81
CA PHE A 695 -0.74 16.63 -30.10
C PHE A 695 -1.08 18.13 -30.11
N ASP A 696 -2.24 18.52 -30.62
CA ASP A 696 -2.71 19.92 -30.62
C ASP A 696 -3.39 20.33 -29.30
N ALA A 697 -3.64 19.35 -28.42
CA ALA A 697 -4.32 19.63 -27.17
C ALA A 697 -3.57 20.62 -26.28
N THR A 698 -4.31 21.64 -25.87
CA THR A 698 -3.83 22.71 -24.99
C THR A 698 -3.78 22.20 -23.55
N HIS A 699 -2.90 22.81 -22.76
CA HIS A 699 -2.89 22.56 -21.32
C HIS A 699 -4.16 23.12 -20.72
N VAL A 700 -4.90 22.27 -20.01
CA VAL A 700 -5.95 22.76 -19.13
C VAL A 700 -5.23 23.21 -17.88
N THR A 701 -5.42 24.47 -17.49
CA THR A 701 -4.95 24.95 -16.20
C THR A 701 -5.63 24.11 -15.12
N GLU A 702 -4.92 23.12 -14.59
CA GLU A 702 -5.31 22.49 -13.34
C GLU A 702 -5.18 23.57 -12.28
N THR A 703 -6.31 24.06 -11.79
CA THR A 703 -6.39 25.01 -10.69
C THR A 703 -5.97 24.32 -9.38
N TYR A 704 -4.68 24.03 -9.26
CA TYR A 704 -4.02 23.88 -7.96
C TYR A 704 -3.90 25.31 -7.40
N LEU A 705 -4.95 25.80 -6.75
CA LEU A 705 -5.07 27.19 -6.29
C LEU A 705 -3.83 27.60 -5.49
N HIS A 706 -2.91 28.30 -6.13
CA HIS A 706 -1.87 29.08 -5.49
C HIS A 706 -1.59 30.30 -6.37
N PRO A 707 -2.12 31.49 -6.04
CA PRO A 707 -1.59 32.73 -6.57
C PRO A 707 -0.10 32.83 -6.15
N GLN A 708 0.71 33.33 -7.10
CA GLN A 708 2.16 33.51 -6.96
C GLN A 708 2.51 34.33 -5.72
#